data_AF-A0A2A3ZP70-F1
#
_entry.id   AF-A0A2A3ZP70-F1
#
_cell.length_a   1.000
_cell.length_b   1.000
_cell.length_c   1.000
_cell.angle_alpha   90.00
_cell.angle_beta   90.00
_cell.angle_gamma   90.00
#
_symmetry.space_group_name_H-M   'P 1'
#
loop_
_entity.id
_entity.type
_entity.pdbx_description
1 polymer ?
#
loop_
_entity_poly.entity_id
_entity_poly.type
_entity_poly.pdbx_seq_one_letter_code
_entity_poly.pdbx_strand_id
1 'polypeptide(L)'
;MTTRRRFTLRSALLFMVLALASLIGFGPAMAQGPPASLGEVPMLKASEAYGPGIWHHAPQGKTWYGSYRTFKGTQAYCIDAGKQSPLPKYFTGAKPEKITTAQTAWALHEYSGSKSADVQAALSALARLDETIPHDHKVPPQKPGDLGKKFKGAAKQFSKISAESKKLAGPYTLDVTLTPVLDMPVLEPYGKDAPGDGDFARVDDDKDENKKAQLPTTGDLSLSVSLTSASGNAVPGVPIKLDVSGSTDAPTSLNSEAEPVVTVLKPEAPGTVTAKASASLAPETVLLYEPQKTKRVQRVITPDEPVEVSAKAKIDLVSQPRVSTEISDQTPEPGDSITDTFTVSGLVGDHTVTVEHELWQTGSTPELGKKNDDAEVIAEVNSENVGNGTHHSEAITVPEDFHGWMYFTETIAGDKSTKEWKGRHGQPRETGFVPWAPSAETEAVLDVTSVHDEVTVNGLRPGGEAVITMTAYHTESEPEQSKDISGEEIHSQDITVIGDENGTATVTSETIDMPVGWVTYVTTIQGNDDHLTWTSEWGIPAETVHRPPEEPSTPPAPPEPTPPEQPSTPPEEPTTPPAPPAPPEAPEPPVEPVADTPAAPAPPAQLPRTGTTGNGMLIGAGIFLIGLGATALIITGSRRNGE
;
A
#
# COMPACT_ATOMS: atom_id res chain seq x y z
N MET A 1 19.47 -99.86 58.98
CA MET A 1 20.23 -99.42 60.17
C MET A 1 21.71 -99.45 59.83
N THR A 2 22.59 -98.46 60.01
CA THR A 2 22.53 -96.98 60.21
C THR A 2 24.02 -96.56 60.45
N THR A 3 24.69 -95.58 59.82
CA THR A 3 24.37 -94.64 58.72
C THR A 3 25.66 -94.20 57.96
N ARG A 4 25.52 -93.42 56.87
CA ARG A 4 26.53 -92.91 55.88
C ARG A 4 27.35 -91.69 56.39
N ARG A 5 28.42 -91.11 55.77
CA ARG A 5 29.39 -91.37 54.63
C ARG A 5 30.59 -90.35 54.76
N ARG A 6 31.85 -90.66 54.39
CA ARG A 6 32.65 -90.29 53.14
C ARG A 6 32.70 -88.78 52.77
N PHE A 7 33.72 -88.16 52.14
CA PHE A 7 35.07 -88.44 51.51
C PHE A 7 35.66 -87.05 51.05
N THR A 8 36.90 -86.73 50.56
CA THR A 8 38.30 -87.23 50.40
C THR A 8 39.18 -85.98 49.95
N LEU A 9 40.46 -85.94 49.51
CA LEU A 9 41.50 -86.90 49.04
C LEU A 9 42.96 -86.44 49.37
N ARG A 10 43.87 -86.33 48.36
CA ARG A 10 45.35 -86.12 48.40
C ARG A 10 45.86 -85.68 46.99
N SER A 11 47.15 -85.43 46.66
CA SER A 11 48.27 -84.66 47.28
C SER A 11 49.69 -85.20 46.95
N ALA A 12 50.48 -84.42 46.20
CA ALA A 12 51.97 -84.28 46.23
C ALA A 12 52.95 -85.35 45.64
N LEU A 13 54.25 -84.94 45.59
CA LEU A 13 55.54 -85.64 45.27
C LEU A 13 55.95 -85.87 43.77
N LEU A 14 57.23 -86.12 43.37
CA LEU A 14 58.62 -85.64 43.75
C LEU A 14 59.74 -86.32 42.89
N PHE A 15 60.95 -85.72 42.76
CA PHE A 15 62.27 -86.33 42.35
C PHE A 15 62.46 -86.87 40.88
N MET A 16 63.65 -87.10 40.27
CA MET A 16 65.10 -86.87 40.60
C MET A 16 66.02 -86.57 39.34
N VAL A 17 67.33 -86.90 39.34
CA VAL A 17 68.45 -86.37 38.50
C VAL A 17 69.32 -87.48 37.84
N LEU A 18 69.95 -87.22 36.67
CA LEU A 18 71.19 -87.84 36.06
C LEU A 18 71.64 -86.95 34.83
N ALA A 19 72.90 -86.53 34.58
CA ALA A 19 74.19 -87.20 34.22
C ALA A 19 74.38 -87.45 32.68
N LEU A 20 75.53 -87.26 31.98
CA LEU A 20 76.88 -86.68 32.26
C LEU A 20 77.72 -86.47 30.94
N ALA A 21 78.77 -85.63 30.93
CA ALA A 21 79.85 -85.45 29.91
C ALA A 21 79.46 -84.82 28.53
N SER A 22 80.34 -84.36 27.61
CA SER A 22 81.82 -84.37 27.44
C SER A 22 82.38 -83.09 26.71
N LEU A 23 83.60 -83.11 26.15
CA LEU A 23 84.37 -81.92 25.67
C LEU A 23 84.27 -81.58 24.15
N ILE A 24 84.44 -80.28 23.84
CA ILE A 24 85.05 -79.61 22.64
C ILE A 24 84.66 -80.11 21.23
N GLY A 25 84.14 -79.18 20.40
CA GLY A 25 84.10 -79.26 18.94
C GLY A 25 83.90 -77.87 18.29
N PHE A 26 84.44 -77.62 17.09
CA PHE A 26 84.43 -76.31 16.41
C PHE A 26 83.65 -76.35 15.06
N GLY A 27 82.60 -75.52 14.95
CA GLY A 27 81.90 -75.21 13.67
C GLY A 27 81.02 -76.32 13.06
N PRO A 28 80.34 -76.07 11.92
CA PRO A 28 80.26 -74.81 11.15
C PRO A 28 78.95 -74.01 11.42
N ALA A 29 78.57 -73.13 10.49
CA ALA A 29 77.48 -72.14 10.65
C ALA A 29 76.13 -72.56 10.02
N MET A 30 75.14 -71.63 10.09
CA MET A 30 73.76 -71.68 9.56
C MET A 30 72.75 -72.48 10.41
N ALA A 31 71.52 -72.01 10.65
CA ALA A 31 70.99 -70.63 10.55
C ALA A 31 69.70 -70.48 11.40
N GLN A 32 69.73 -69.61 12.42
CA GLN A 32 68.52 -69.01 13.01
C GLN A 32 68.83 -67.55 13.36
N GLY A 33 68.24 -66.62 12.62
CA GLY A 33 68.28 -65.19 12.96
C GLY A 33 67.18 -64.84 13.96
N PRO A 34 67.39 -63.87 14.87
CA PRO A 34 66.31 -63.33 15.70
C PRO A 34 65.24 -62.65 14.82
N PRO A 35 63.97 -62.58 15.28
CA PRO A 35 62.86 -62.10 14.46
C PRO A 35 63.00 -60.62 14.09
N ALA A 36 62.51 -60.26 12.90
CA ALA A 36 62.54 -58.90 12.40
C ALA A 36 61.65 -57.98 13.24
N SER A 37 62.26 -57.14 14.07
CA SER A 37 61.57 -56.00 14.68
C SER A 37 61.21 -54.99 13.58
N LEU A 38 59.92 -54.81 13.34
CA LEU A 38 59.44 -53.72 12.47
C LEU A 38 59.87 -52.39 13.12
N GLY A 39 60.73 -51.66 12.42
CA GLY A 39 61.53 -50.58 13.02
C GLY A 39 60.69 -49.50 13.69
N GLU A 40 60.80 -49.39 15.01
CA GLU A 40 60.24 -48.30 15.79
C GLU A 40 61.07 -47.03 15.53
N VAL A 41 60.72 -46.30 14.47
CA VAL A 41 61.41 -45.07 14.06
C VAL A 41 61.21 -43.99 15.15
N PRO A 42 62.29 -43.38 15.69
CA PRO A 42 62.16 -42.43 16.79
C PRO A 42 61.22 -41.27 16.48
N MET A 43 60.23 -41.05 17.35
CA MET A 43 59.41 -39.85 17.31
C MET A 43 60.23 -38.65 17.81
N LEU A 44 60.89 -37.97 16.88
CA LEU A 44 61.35 -36.60 17.09
C LEU A 44 60.19 -35.73 17.61
N LYS A 45 60.50 -34.73 18.44
CA LYS A 45 59.54 -33.86 19.14
C LYS A 45 58.67 -33.04 18.16
N ALA A 46 57.64 -33.66 17.61
CA ALA A 46 56.82 -33.12 16.53
C ALA A 46 55.52 -32.46 17.03
N SER A 47 55.53 -31.84 18.22
CA SER A 47 54.36 -31.15 18.80
C SER A 47 53.79 -30.05 17.90
N GLU A 48 54.61 -29.48 17.01
CA GLU A 48 54.23 -28.46 16.04
C GLU A 48 53.59 -29.03 14.76
N ALA A 49 53.64 -30.36 14.54
CA ALA A 49 53.11 -31.00 13.34
C ALA A 49 51.65 -31.47 13.48
N TYR A 50 51.16 -31.66 14.71
CA TYR A 50 49.80 -32.10 15.00
C TYR A 50 48.91 -30.89 15.34
N GLY A 51 47.65 -30.95 14.91
CA GLY A 51 46.56 -30.11 15.43
C GLY A 51 45.99 -30.67 16.73
N PRO A 52 44.77 -30.27 17.14
CA PRO A 52 44.02 -31.00 18.16
C PRO A 52 43.59 -32.39 17.65
N GLY A 53 43.45 -33.36 18.56
CA GLY A 53 43.05 -34.73 18.22
C GLY A 53 43.33 -35.75 19.32
N ILE A 54 43.15 -37.03 18.99
CA ILE A 54 43.22 -38.16 19.92
C ILE A 54 44.00 -39.32 19.27
N TRP A 55 44.96 -39.90 20.00
CA TRP A 55 45.67 -41.11 19.57
C TRP A 55 44.85 -42.38 19.81
N HIS A 56 44.53 -43.11 18.73
CA HIS A 56 44.06 -44.49 18.83
C HIS A 56 45.24 -45.48 18.76
N HIS A 57 45.10 -46.64 19.42
CA HIS A 57 46.08 -47.71 19.47
C HIS A 57 45.37 -49.03 19.14
N ALA A 58 45.60 -49.56 17.93
CA ALA A 58 45.09 -50.84 17.46
C ALA A 58 46.20 -51.92 17.49
N PRO A 59 45.86 -53.22 17.47
CA PRO A 59 46.85 -54.29 17.34
C PRO A 59 47.78 -54.16 16.11
N GLN A 60 47.26 -53.57 15.03
CA GLN A 60 47.99 -53.33 13.78
C GLN A 60 48.89 -52.07 13.81
N GLY A 61 48.75 -51.21 14.83
CA GLY A 61 49.54 -49.97 14.95
C GLY A 61 48.80 -48.81 15.61
N LYS A 62 49.51 -47.69 15.76
CA LYS A 62 48.96 -46.44 16.32
C LYS A 62 48.52 -45.53 15.18
N THR A 63 47.42 -44.80 15.36
CA THR A 63 46.95 -43.81 14.39
C THR A 63 46.38 -42.57 15.11
N TRP A 64 46.65 -41.39 14.55
CA TRP A 64 46.16 -40.12 15.04
C TRP A 64 44.79 -39.84 14.43
N TYR A 65 43.79 -39.54 15.25
CA TYR A 65 42.51 -38.99 14.79
C TYR A 65 42.48 -37.51 15.18
N GLY A 66 42.76 -36.65 14.22
CA GLY A 66 42.90 -35.22 14.41
C GLY A 66 43.48 -34.55 13.17
N SER A 67 43.60 -33.22 13.22
CA SER A 67 44.25 -32.45 12.17
C SER A 67 45.79 -32.51 12.25
N TYR A 68 46.42 -32.09 11.16
CA TYR A 68 47.85 -31.89 11.01
C TYR A 68 48.14 -30.50 10.47
N ARG A 69 49.28 -29.95 10.88
CA ARG A 69 49.82 -28.68 10.41
C ARG A 69 50.76 -28.91 9.22
N THR A 70 50.29 -29.68 8.24
CA THR A 70 51.04 -30.05 7.01
C THR A 70 51.27 -28.84 6.12
N PHE A 71 50.32 -27.90 6.12
CA PHE A 71 50.38 -26.64 5.38
C PHE A 71 50.31 -25.45 6.34
N LYS A 72 50.79 -24.29 5.90
CA LYS A 72 50.72 -23.05 6.69
C LYS A 72 49.31 -22.47 6.59
N GLY A 73 48.68 -22.17 7.72
CA GLY A 73 47.32 -21.61 7.80
C GLY A 73 46.21 -22.66 7.82
N THR A 74 46.31 -23.69 6.99
CA THR A 74 45.24 -24.69 6.79
C THR A 74 45.46 -25.98 7.59
N GLN A 75 44.39 -26.51 8.19
CA GLN A 75 44.39 -27.82 8.84
C GLN A 75 44.24 -28.93 7.79
N ALA A 76 45.09 -29.96 7.86
CA ALA A 76 45.08 -31.10 6.96
C ALA A 76 44.65 -32.39 7.68
N TYR A 77 43.90 -33.26 6.99
CA TYR A 77 43.31 -34.48 7.55
C TYR A 77 43.84 -35.71 6.83
N CYS A 78 44.41 -36.66 7.57
CA CYS A 78 44.96 -37.89 7.00
C CYS A 78 43.86 -38.86 6.59
N ILE A 79 43.94 -39.32 5.35
CA ILE A 79 43.08 -40.37 4.80
C ILE A 79 43.71 -41.78 4.96
N ASP A 80 45.05 -41.88 4.93
CA ASP A 80 45.77 -43.17 4.97
C ASP A 80 46.13 -43.63 6.40
N ALA A 81 45.12 -44.00 7.20
CA ALA A 81 45.32 -44.47 8.58
C ALA A 81 46.42 -45.53 8.73
N GLY A 82 47.40 -45.29 9.61
CA GLY A 82 48.53 -46.18 9.90
C GLY A 82 49.84 -45.93 9.13
N LYS A 83 49.89 -45.02 8.16
CA LYS A 83 51.15 -44.58 7.51
C LYS A 83 51.97 -43.60 8.36
N GLN A 84 53.16 -43.20 7.90
CA GLN A 84 53.99 -42.18 8.56
C GLN A 84 53.35 -40.77 8.51
N SER A 85 53.53 -39.97 9.56
CA SER A 85 52.82 -38.68 9.71
C SER A 85 53.18 -37.65 8.60
N PRO A 86 52.20 -36.86 8.11
CA PRO A 86 52.33 -35.96 6.96
C PRO A 86 53.04 -34.64 7.34
N LEU A 87 54.35 -34.72 7.60
CA LEU A 87 55.18 -33.54 7.88
C LEU A 87 55.34 -32.66 6.62
N PRO A 88 55.37 -31.31 6.74
CA PRO A 88 55.41 -30.38 5.59
C PRO A 88 56.49 -30.67 4.55
N LYS A 89 57.66 -31.15 4.99
CA LYS A 89 58.80 -31.52 4.13
C LYS A 89 58.51 -32.62 3.09
N TYR A 90 57.41 -33.36 3.24
CA TYR A 90 56.95 -34.35 2.26
C TYR A 90 56.01 -33.77 1.21
N PHE A 91 55.53 -32.55 1.37
CA PHE A 91 54.53 -31.92 0.49
C PHE A 91 55.06 -30.69 -0.26
N THR A 92 56.37 -30.42 -0.15
CA THR A 92 57.04 -29.36 -0.92
C THR A 92 56.90 -29.61 -2.43
N GLY A 93 56.11 -28.76 -3.10
CA GLY A 93 55.79 -28.90 -4.53
C GLY A 93 54.65 -29.87 -4.86
N ALA A 94 53.93 -30.41 -3.87
CA ALA A 94 52.71 -31.16 -4.11
C ALA A 94 51.61 -30.24 -4.66
N LYS A 95 50.94 -30.67 -5.72
CA LYS A 95 49.71 -30.05 -6.23
C LYS A 95 48.49 -30.83 -5.70
N PRO A 96 47.36 -30.16 -5.41
CA PRO A 96 46.14 -30.84 -5.04
C PRO A 96 45.42 -31.46 -6.25
N GLU A 97 44.70 -32.54 -5.99
CA GLU A 97 43.62 -33.09 -6.81
C GLU A 97 42.28 -32.71 -6.16
N LYS A 98 41.29 -32.24 -6.94
CA LYS A 98 39.94 -31.96 -6.41
C LYS A 98 39.12 -33.25 -6.39
N ILE A 99 38.63 -33.65 -5.22
CA ILE A 99 37.73 -34.80 -5.05
C ILE A 99 36.35 -34.29 -4.65
N THR A 100 35.31 -34.61 -5.42
CA THR A 100 33.92 -34.20 -5.13
C THR A 100 33.34 -35.05 -4.01
N THR A 101 33.08 -34.43 -2.86
CA THR A 101 32.41 -35.01 -1.71
C THR A 101 31.83 -33.91 -0.83
N ALA A 102 30.61 -33.47 -1.17
CA ALA A 102 30.01 -32.31 -0.53
C ALA A 102 29.83 -32.49 0.99
N GLN A 103 29.57 -33.71 1.48
CA GLN A 103 29.40 -33.95 2.91
C GLN A 103 30.70 -33.84 3.70
N THR A 104 31.83 -34.28 3.16
CA THR A 104 33.15 -34.11 3.81
C THR A 104 33.67 -32.70 3.60
N ALA A 105 33.49 -32.11 2.41
CA ALA A 105 33.87 -30.74 2.10
C ALA A 105 33.15 -29.72 3.02
N TRP A 106 31.82 -29.83 3.16
CA TRP A 106 31.02 -29.04 4.11
C TRP A 106 31.53 -29.20 5.55
N ALA A 107 31.75 -30.44 5.99
CA ALA A 107 32.21 -30.72 7.35
C ALA A 107 33.60 -30.13 7.63
N LEU A 108 34.51 -30.17 6.65
CA LEU A 108 35.84 -29.58 6.77
C LEU A 108 35.78 -28.04 6.73
N HIS A 109 34.94 -27.44 5.88
CA HIS A 109 34.77 -25.98 5.84
C HIS A 109 34.27 -25.44 7.19
N GLU A 110 33.12 -25.93 7.65
CA GLU A 110 32.46 -25.46 8.89
C GLU A 110 33.33 -25.67 10.14
N TYR A 111 33.92 -26.85 10.30
CA TYR A 111 34.48 -27.27 11.59
C TYR A 111 36.02 -27.30 11.67
N SER A 112 36.77 -27.12 10.57
CA SER A 112 38.24 -27.27 10.62
C SER A 112 38.93 -26.22 11.49
N GLY A 113 38.34 -25.04 11.67
CA GLY A 113 38.81 -24.01 12.61
C GLY A 113 38.71 -24.40 14.09
N SER A 114 37.96 -25.45 14.43
CA SER A 114 37.66 -25.80 15.83
C SER A 114 38.90 -26.22 16.63
N LYS A 115 39.05 -25.63 17.83
CA LYS A 115 40.13 -25.98 18.77
C LYS A 115 39.87 -27.29 19.53
N SER A 116 38.69 -27.91 19.37
CA SER A 116 38.30 -29.12 20.10
C SER A 116 38.93 -30.39 19.51
N ALA A 117 39.63 -31.16 20.36
CA ALA A 117 40.19 -32.46 19.98
C ALA A 117 39.11 -33.47 19.55
N ASP A 118 37.91 -33.41 20.12
CA ASP A 118 36.79 -34.28 19.74
C ASP A 118 36.25 -33.95 18.35
N VAL A 119 36.14 -32.66 18.00
CA VAL A 119 35.70 -32.22 16.65
C VAL A 119 36.75 -32.61 15.62
N GLN A 120 38.03 -32.34 15.89
CA GLN A 120 39.13 -32.68 14.97
C GLN A 120 39.27 -34.20 14.80
N ALA A 121 39.01 -35.00 15.84
CA ALA A 121 38.94 -36.46 15.73
C ALA A 121 37.74 -36.95 14.91
N ALA A 122 36.59 -36.28 14.99
CA ALA A 122 35.43 -36.57 14.16
C ALA A 122 35.67 -36.25 12.67
N LEU A 123 36.24 -35.08 12.35
CA LEU A 123 36.62 -34.72 10.98
C LEU A 123 37.65 -35.68 10.40
N SER A 124 38.65 -36.06 11.20
CA SER A 124 39.62 -37.09 10.82
C SER A 124 39.03 -38.50 10.69
N ALA A 125 37.80 -38.76 11.16
CA ALA A 125 37.09 -40.01 10.92
C ALA A 125 36.22 -39.93 9.66
N LEU A 126 35.55 -38.79 9.41
CA LEU A 126 34.84 -38.55 8.14
C LEU A 126 35.78 -38.73 6.94
N ALA A 127 36.93 -38.05 6.96
CA ALA A 127 37.98 -38.13 5.94
C ALA A 127 38.60 -39.54 5.72
N ARG A 128 38.20 -40.56 6.49
CA ARG A 128 38.70 -41.94 6.44
C ARG A 128 37.61 -43.00 6.24
N LEU A 129 36.36 -42.56 6.22
CA LEU A 129 35.17 -43.39 6.07
C LEU A 129 34.34 -42.93 4.86
N ASP A 130 34.87 -41.97 4.11
CA ASP A 130 34.28 -41.41 2.91
C ASP A 130 34.80 -42.16 1.70
N GLU A 131 34.00 -43.13 1.25
CA GLU A 131 34.33 -44.07 0.16
C GLU A 131 34.54 -43.38 -1.20
N THR A 132 34.19 -42.09 -1.34
CA THR A 132 34.50 -41.29 -2.53
C THR A 132 35.97 -40.91 -2.62
N ILE A 133 36.69 -40.89 -1.49
CA ILE A 133 38.09 -40.47 -1.42
C ILE A 133 38.98 -41.72 -1.53
N PRO A 134 39.94 -41.79 -2.47
CA PRO A 134 40.74 -42.99 -2.67
C PRO A 134 41.69 -43.23 -1.49
N HIS A 135 41.48 -44.30 -0.70
CA HIS A 135 42.23 -44.60 0.53
C HIS A 135 43.30 -45.71 0.38
N ASP A 136 44.38 -45.65 1.17
CA ASP A 136 45.42 -46.70 1.29
C ASP A 136 45.77 -46.95 2.77
N HIS A 137 44.84 -47.53 3.52
CA HIS A 137 44.99 -47.83 4.95
C HIS A 137 46.02 -48.94 5.24
N LYS A 138 46.61 -48.87 6.44
CA LYS A 138 47.38 -49.96 7.09
C LYS A 138 46.82 -50.34 8.46
N VAL A 139 46.06 -49.44 9.09
CA VAL A 139 45.16 -49.71 10.21
C VAL A 139 43.74 -49.44 9.72
N PRO A 140 42.76 -50.37 9.90
CA PRO A 140 41.38 -50.15 9.44
C PRO A 140 40.78 -48.84 9.98
N PRO A 141 40.06 -48.06 9.15
CA PRO A 141 39.30 -46.91 9.63
C PRO A 141 38.09 -47.40 10.43
N GLN A 142 37.69 -46.64 11.45
CA GLN A 142 36.57 -46.98 12.34
C GLN A 142 35.85 -45.71 12.79
N LYS A 143 34.55 -45.80 13.11
CA LYS A 143 33.79 -44.66 13.62
C LYS A 143 34.25 -44.37 15.05
N PRO A 144 34.26 -43.11 15.52
CA PRO A 144 34.80 -42.81 16.85
C PRO A 144 34.06 -43.49 18.02
N GLY A 145 32.82 -43.95 17.83
CA GLY A 145 32.12 -44.80 18.80
C GLY A 145 32.81 -46.13 19.07
N ASP A 146 33.43 -46.73 18.05
CA ASP A 146 34.07 -48.05 18.08
C ASP A 146 35.48 -47.97 18.70
N LEU A 147 36.13 -46.80 18.63
CA LEU A 147 37.48 -46.53 19.14
C LEU A 147 37.58 -46.51 20.69
N GLY A 148 36.47 -46.75 21.39
CA GLY A 148 36.40 -46.94 22.84
C GLY A 148 36.25 -45.65 23.67
N LYS A 149 36.20 -45.80 25.00
CA LYS A 149 35.75 -44.75 25.96
C LYS A 149 36.41 -43.37 25.79
N LYS A 150 37.67 -43.28 25.32
CA LYS A 150 38.38 -42.02 25.09
C LYS A 150 37.78 -41.17 23.97
N PHE A 151 37.08 -41.79 23.03
CA PHE A 151 36.46 -41.13 21.86
C PHE A 151 34.98 -40.80 22.07
N LYS A 152 34.44 -40.87 23.30
CA LYS A 152 33.01 -40.62 23.58
C LYS A 152 32.56 -39.21 23.17
N GLY A 153 33.44 -38.20 23.22
CA GLY A 153 33.15 -36.86 22.71
C GLY A 153 33.17 -36.83 21.19
N ALA A 154 34.25 -37.31 20.57
CA ALA A 154 34.41 -37.44 19.13
C ALA A 154 33.27 -38.24 18.46
N ALA A 155 32.72 -39.24 19.14
CA ALA A 155 31.57 -40.01 18.67
C ALA A 155 30.30 -39.15 18.57
N LYS A 156 30.03 -38.32 19.59
CA LYS A 156 28.94 -37.33 19.54
C LYS A 156 29.14 -36.31 18.43
N GLN A 157 30.36 -35.80 18.27
CA GLN A 157 30.66 -34.81 17.23
C GLN A 157 30.55 -35.44 15.83
N PHE A 158 31.03 -36.67 15.63
CA PHE A 158 30.86 -37.40 14.38
C PHE A 158 29.38 -37.57 14.02
N SER A 159 28.55 -38.06 14.95
CA SER A 159 27.11 -38.18 14.71
C SER A 159 26.41 -36.84 14.46
N LYS A 160 26.83 -35.74 15.10
CA LYS A 160 26.30 -34.39 14.83
C LYS A 160 26.68 -33.95 13.42
N ILE A 161 27.98 -33.94 13.11
CA ILE A 161 28.52 -33.39 11.86
C ILE A 161 28.04 -34.21 10.65
N SER A 162 27.93 -35.54 10.75
CA SER A 162 27.32 -36.38 9.69
C SER A 162 25.82 -36.11 9.48
N ALA A 163 25.08 -35.74 10.52
CA ALA A 163 23.65 -35.44 10.41
C ALA A 163 23.41 -34.04 9.84
N GLU A 164 24.30 -33.10 10.12
CA GLU A 164 24.28 -31.74 9.57
C GLU A 164 24.77 -31.71 8.12
N SER A 165 25.89 -32.36 7.81
CA SER A 165 26.42 -32.39 6.43
C SER A 165 25.45 -33.05 5.45
N LYS A 166 24.73 -34.10 5.87
CA LYS A 166 23.67 -34.71 5.06
C LYS A 166 22.49 -33.77 4.77
N LYS A 167 22.28 -32.72 5.58
CA LYS A 167 21.21 -31.72 5.41
C LYS A 167 21.67 -30.43 4.75
N LEU A 168 22.93 -30.03 4.94
CA LEU A 168 23.41 -28.68 4.66
C LEU A 168 24.53 -28.62 3.60
N ALA A 169 25.04 -29.75 3.13
CA ALA A 169 26.02 -29.78 2.04
C ALA A 169 25.41 -29.44 0.67
N GLY A 170 26.23 -28.82 -0.19
CA GLY A 170 25.87 -28.45 -1.55
C GLY A 170 25.72 -29.63 -2.53
N PRO A 171 25.44 -29.36 -3.83
CA PRO A 171 25.19 -28.06 -4.44
C PRO A 171 24.03 -27.29 -3.81
N TYR A 172 23.99 -25.97 -3.99
CA TYR A 172 22.99 -25.09 -3.37
C TYR A 172 22.17 -24.35 -4.43
N THR A 173 20.90 -24.10 -4.12
CA THR A 173 20.05 -23.21 -4.89
C THR A 173 19.78 -21.96 -4.07
N LEU A 174 20.19 -20.81 -4.59
CA LEU A 174 19.80 -19.48 -4.12
C LEU A 174 18.71 -18.98 -5.06
N ASP A 175 17.53 -18.70 -4.53
CA ASP A 175 16.39 -18.17 -5.28
C ASP A 175 16.13 -16.71 -4.87
N VAL A 176 15.74 -15.89 -5.85
CA VAL A 176 15.36 -14.48 -5.66
C VAL A 176 14.15 -14.22 -6.53
N THR A 177 13.09 -13.66 -5.96
CA THR A 177 11.90 -13.21 -6.71
C THR A 177 11.53 -11.78 -6.36
N LEU A 178 10.90 -11.09 -7.33
CA LEU A 178 10.28 -9.78 -7.18
C LEU A 178 8.82 -9.91 -7.62
N THR A 179 7.89 -9.58 -6.73
CA THR A 179 6.44 -9.67 -6.96
C THR A 179 5.79 -8.35 -6.58
N PRO A 180 4.94 -7.73 -7.41
CA PRO A 180 4.20 -6.53 -7.02
C PRO A 180 3.36 -6.76 -5.77
N VAL A 181 3.35 -5.79 -4.86
CA VAL A 181 2.38 -5.75 -3.78
C VAL A 181 1.05 -5.30 -4.38
N LEU A 182 0.07 -6.21 -4.36
CA LEU A 182 -1.31 -5.90 -4.69
C LEU A 182 -1.87 -5.06 -3.55
N ASP A 183 -2.38 -3.88 -3.86
CA ASP A 183 -3.26 -3.17 -2.95
C ASP A 183 -4.69 -3.74 -3.08
N MET A 184 -5.51 -3.52 -2.07
CA MET A 184 -6.95 -3.60 -2.29
C MET A 184 -7.38 -2.26 -2.89
N PRO A 185 -8.17 -2.24 -3.98
CA PRO A 185 -8.70 -0.98 -4.48
C PRO A 185 -9.46 -0.27 -3.35
N VAL A 186 -9.23 1.03 -3.21
CA VAL A 186 -10.20 1.90 -2.53
C VAL A 186 -11.52 1.68 -3.28
N LEU A 187 -12.50 1.12 -2.59
CA LEU A 187 -13.82 0.92 -3.18
C LEU A 187 -14.46 2.29 -3.33
N GLU A 188 -14.36 2.83 -4.55
CA GLU A 188 -15.12 4.00 -5.02
C GLU A 188 -16.58 3.82 -4.56
N PRO A 189 -17.10 4.68 -3.67
CA PRO A 189 -18.44 4.51 -3.13
C PRO A 189 -19.47 5.01 -4.14
N TYR A 190 -19.66 4.21 -5.20
CA TYR A 190 -20.77 4.30 -6.14
C TYR A 190 -22.10 4.21 -5.37
N GLY A 191 -23.08 5.00 -5.80
CA GLY A 191 -24.31 5.22 -5.04
C GLY A 191 -25.25 4.02 -5.03
N LYS A 192 -25.22 3.22 -3.95
CA LYS A 192 -26.12 2.09 -3.62
C LYS A 192 -26.07 0.86 -4.53
N ASP A 193 -25.85 1.04 -5.83
CA ASP A 193 -25.66 -0.07 -6.75
C ASP A 193 -24.24 -0.64 -6.63
N ALA A 194 -24.13 -1.97 -6.75
CA ALA A 194 -22.86 -2.67 -6.65
C ALA A 194 -21.92 -2.29 -7.83
N PRO A 195 -20.58 -2.37 -7.66
CA PRO A 195 -19.63 -2.12 -8.74
C PRO A 195 -20.02 -2.95 -9.98
N GLY A 196 -20.43 -2.26 -11.04
CA GLY A 196 -20.90 -2.90 -12.27
C GLY A 196 -19.76 -3.63 -12.98
N ASP A 197 -20.10 -4.43 -14.00
CA ASP A 197 -19.12 -5.20 -14.76
C ASP A 197 -17.99 -4.32 -15.36
N GLY A 198 -18.18 -3.01 -15.46
CA GLY A 198 -17.15 -2.04 -15.85
C GLY A 198 -15.96 -1.87 -14.88
N ASP A 199 -16.12 -2.11 -13.56
CA ASP A 199 -15.03 -1.94 -12.58
C ASP A 199 -14.03 -3.09 -12.58
N PHE A 200 -14.55 -4.28 -12.84
CA PHE A 200 -13.78 -5.53 -12.97
C PHE A 200 -13.78 -6.02 -14.42
N ALA A 201 -13.93 -5.07 -15.37
CA ALA A 201 -14.15 -5.31 -16.79
C ALA A 201 -13.21 -6.37 -17.35
N ARG A 202 -13.79 -7.56 -17.51
CA ARG A 202 -13.21 -8.64 -18.27
C ARG A 202 -13.15 -8.17 -19.71
N VAL A 203 -11.94 -7.85 -20.19
CA VAL A 203 -11.71 -7.51 -21.60
C VAL A 203 -11.83 -8.80 -22.41
N ASP A 204 -13.07 -9.20 -22.68
CA ASP A 204 -13.46 -10.34 -23.51
C ASP A 204 -13.23 -10.04 -25.01
N ASP A 205 -12.02 -9.58 -25.32
CA ASP A 205 -11.37 -9.85 -26.59
C ASP A 205 -10.92 -11.32 -26.56
N ASP A 206 -11.64 -12.17 -27.29
CA ASP A 206 -11.71 -13.63 -27.16
C ASP A 206 -10.44 -14.38 -27.66
N LYS A 207 -9.23 -13.94 -27.23
CA LYS A 207 -7.92 -14.46 -27.70
C LYS A 207 -6.78 -14.60 -26.69
N ASP A 208 -6.89 -14.11 -25.45
CA ASP A 208 -5.82 -14.25 -24.44
C ASP A 208 -6.34 -14.75 -23.07
N GLU A 209 -6.23 -16.06 -22.82
CA GLU A 209 -6.63 -16.73 -21.54
C GLU A 209 -5.81 -16.29 -20.30
N ASN A 210 -4.94 -15.28 -20.42
CA ASN A 210 -3.96 -14.90 -19.40
C ASN A 210 -4.21 -13.51 -18.76
N LYS A 211 -5.23 -12.77 -19.19
CA LYS A 211 -5.66 -11.52 -18.54
C LYS A 211 -6.44 -11.80 -17.24
N LYS A 212 -5.70 -12.03 -16.15
CA LYS A 212 -6.26 -11.89 -14.80
C LYS A 212 -6.62 -10.43 -14.54
N ALA A 213 -7.67 -10.18 -13.75
CA ALA A 213 -7.99 -8.84 -13.26
C ALA A 213 -6.77 -8.23 -12.55
N GLN A 214 -6.33 -7.07 -13.03
CA GLN A 214 -5.23 -6.32 -12.42
C GLN A 214 -5.81 -5.46 -11.30
N LEU A 215 -5.75 -5.98 -10.07
CA LEU A 215 -5.90 -5.16 -8.88
C LEU A 215 -4.81 -4.07 -8.88
N PRO A 216 -5.09 -2.85 -8.40
CA PRO A 216 -4.08 -1.81 -8.31
C PRO A 216 -2.91 -2.28 -7.45
N THR A 217 -1.72 -1.80 -7.75
CA THR A 217 -0.50 -2.04 -6.95
C THR A 217 -0.03 -0.72 -6.38
N THR A 218 0.50 -0.71 -5.15
CA THR A 218 1.04 0.51 -4.51
C THR A 218 2.32 1.04 -5.18
N GLY A 219 2.78 0.40 -6.26
CA GLY A 219 4.14 0.48 -6.77
C GLY A 219 5.15 -0.38 -6.01
N ASP A 220 4.88 -0.76 -4.75
CA ASP A 220 5.84 -1.55 -3.95
C ASP A 220 6.08 -2.96 -4.51
N LEU A 221 7.26 -3.50 -4.22
CA LEU A 221 7.65 -4.86 -4.58
C LEU A 221 8.00 -5.69 -3.35
N SER A 222 7.45 -6.89 -3.26
CA SER A 222 7.94 -7.94 -2.37
C SER A 222 9.18 -8.60 -2.98
N LEU A 223 10.34 -8.37 -2.35
CA LEU A 223 11.57 -9.12 -2.57
C LEU A 223 11.56 -10.35 -1.65
N SER A 224 11.63 -11.54 -2.23
CA SER A 224 11.77 -12.80 -1.48
C SER A 224 13.06 -13.50 -1.86
N VAL A 225 13.82 -13.96 -0.85
CA VAL A 225 15.11 -14.62 -1.02
C VAL A 225 15.17 -15.90 -0.18
N SER A 226 15.52 -17.03 -0.79
CA SER A 226 15.69 -18.32 -0.10
C SER A 226 16.94 -19.06 -0.54
N LEU A 227 17.55 -19.80 0.39
CA LEU A 227 18.75 -20.60 0.15
C LEU A 227 18.53 -22.04 0.60
N THR A 228 18.69 -23.00 -0.32
CA THR A 228 18.50 -24.43 -0.05
C THR A 228 19.73 -25.26 -0.43
N SER A 229 19.89 -26.40 0.23
CA SER A 229 20.91 -27.42 -0.04
C SER A 229 20.44 -28.46 -1.07
N ALA A 230 21.35 -29.33 -1.52
CA ALA A 230 21.06 -30.45 -2.40
C ALA A 230 20.06 -31.47 -1.82
N SER A 231 19.78 -31.41 -0.51
CA SER A 231 18.74 -32.21 0.15
C SER A 231 17.40 -31.48 0.29
N GLY A 232 17.23 -30.33 -0.35
CA GLY A 232 16.02 -29.49 -0.27
C GLY A 232 15.76 -28.89 1.11
N ASN A 233 16.75 -28.87 2.00
CA ASN A 233 16.63 -28.22 3.31
C ASN A 233 17.11 -26.77 3.19
N ALA A 234 16.44 -25.84 3.87
CA ALA A 234 16.94 -24.48 4.01
C ALA A 234 18.29 -24.45 4.73
N VAL A 235 19.17 -23.51 4.34
CA VAL A 235 20.52 -23.35 4.92
C VAL A 235 20.59 -22.00 5.65
N PRO A 236 20.16 -21.92 6.92
CA PRO A 236 20.06 -20.65 7.64
C PRO A 236 21.42 -20.12 8.13
N GLY A 237 21.49 -18.81 8.39
CA GLY A 237 22.64 -18.13 8.98
C GLY A 237 23.75 -17.76 8.01
N VAL A 238 23.53 -17.90 6.70
CA VAL A 238 24.50 -17.50 5.66
C VAL A 238 24.26 -16.03 5.29
N PRO A 239 25.28 -15.15 5.35
CA PRO A 239 25.17 -13.80 4.84
C PRO A 239 25.02 -13.81 3.31
N ILE A 240 23.89 -13.29 2.83
CA ILE A 240 23.59 -13.08 1.42
C ILE A 240 23.79 -11.59 1.14
N LYS A 241 24.74 -11.26 0.26
CA LYS A 241 24.92 -9.89 -0.25
C LYS A 241 23.86 -9.62 -1.31
N LEU A 242 23.26 -8.43 -1.26
CA LEU A 242 22.31 -7.92 -2.24
C LEU A 242 22.89 -6.76 -3.05
N ASP A 243 22.41 -6.63 -4.28
CA ASP A 243 22.72 -5.57 -5.24
C ASP A 243 21.43 -5.27 -6.02
N VAL A 244 20.69 -4.28 -5.50
CA VAL A 244 19.36 -3.85 -5.94
C VAL A 244 19.46 -2.49 -6.63
N SER A 245 18.69 -2.29 -7.71
CA SER A 245 18.66 -1.04 -8.47
C SER A 245 17.24 -0.68 -8.91
N GLY A 246 16.90 0.61 -8.85
CA GLY A 246 15.55 1.15 -9.13
C GLY A 246 14.65 1.17 -7.90
N SER A 247 15.21 1.35 -6.71
CA SER A 247 14.49 1.31 -5.43
C SER A 247 15.29 1.97 -4.31
N THR A 248 14.62 2.86 -3.55
CA THR A 248 15.15 3.51 -2.34
C THR A 248 15.25 2.53 -1.17
N ASP A 249 16.22 2.81 -0.28
CA ASP A 249 16.46 2.13 1.00
C ASP A 249 16.55 0.59 0.95
N ALA A 250 16.80 0.02 -0.23
CA ALA A 250 16.92 -1.42 -0.44
C ALA A 250 18.07 -2.03 0.40
N PRO A 251 17.86 -3.16 1.08
CA PRO A 251 18.89 -3.77 1.92
C PRO A 251 20.09 -4.25 1.10
N THR A 252 21.30 -3.94 1.56
CA THR A 252 22.57 -4.38 0.92
C THR A 252 22.98 -5.80 1.31
N SER A 253 22.35 -6.38 2.32
CA SER A 253 22.57 -7.75 2.78
C SER A 253 21.44 -8.24 3.68
N LEU A 254 21.16 -9.54 3.63
CA LEU A 254 20.33 -10.26 4.61
C LEU A 254 21.04 -11.56 5.03
N ASN A 255 20.55 -12.24 6.07
CA ASN A 255 20.97 -13.61 6.37
C ASN A 255 19.90 -14.57 5.86
N SER A 256 20.28 -15.74 5.35
CA SER A 256 19.30 -16.80 5.07
C SER A 256 18.64 -17.31 6.36
N GLU A 257 17.38 -17.72 6.28
CA GLU A 257 16.63 -18.30 7.40
C GLU A 257 16.05 -19.68 7.04
N ALA A 258 15.19 -20.22 7.92
CA ALA A 258 14.51 -21.50 7.69
C ALA A 258 13.33 -21.38 6.70
N GLU A 259 12.78 -20.18 6.58
CA GLU A 259 11.75 -19.77 5.62
C GLU A 259 12.36 -18.69 4.67
N PRO A 260 11.74 -18.40 3.51
CA PRO A 260 12.20 -17.33 2.63
C PRO A 260 12.16 -15.98 3.34
N VAL A 261 13.25 -15.21 3.26
CA VAL A 261 13.31 -13.86 3.83
C VAL A 261 12.63 -12.91 2.87
N VAL A 262 11.56 -12.28 3.35
CA VAL A 262 10.75 -11.33 2.59
C VAL A 262 11.03 -9.91 3.06
N THR A 263 11.11 -8.96 2.13
CA THR A 263 11.26 -7.52 2.41
C THR A 263 10.52 -6.72 1.35
N VAL A 264 9.86 -5.64 1.76
CA VAL A 264 9.24 -4.70 0.82
C VAL A 264 10.31 -3.73 0.32
N LEU A 265 10.42 -3.61 -1.00
CA LEU A 265 11.19 -2.61 -1.72
C LEU A 265 10.25 -1.51 -2.21
N LYS A 266 10.70 -0.26 -2.12
CA LYS A 266 10.00 0.92 -2.65
C LYS A 266 10.68 1.39 -3.94
N PRO A 267 10.06 1.23 -5.13
CA PRO A 267 10.64 1.74 -6.36
C PRO A 267 10.62 3.27 -6.40
N GLU A 268 11.63 3.86 -7.03
CA GLU A 268 11.76 5.33 -7.16
C GLU A 268 10.75 5.92 -8.15
N ALA A 269 10.55 5.22 -9.27
CA ALA A 269 9.73 5.62 -10.42
C ALA A 269 9.43 4.39 -11.30
N PRO A 270 8.56 4.49 -12.33
CA PRO A 270 8.45 3.50 -13.40
C PRO A 270 9.79 3.13 -14.05
N GLY A 271 9.90 1.86 -14.48
CA GLY A 271 11.10 1.33 -15.11
C GLY A 271 11.51 -0.05 -14.60
N THR A 272 12.77 -0.43 -14.85
CA THR A 272 13.32 -1.73 -14.43
C THR A 272 13.76 -1.71 -12.97
N VAL A 273 13.10 -2.50 -12.12
CA VAL A 273 13.67 -2.91 -10.85
C VAL A 273 14.45 -4.22 -11.05
N THR A 274 15.64 -4.31 -10.46
CA THR A 274 16.48 -5.50 -10.50
C THR A 274 17.04 -5.78 -9.12
N ALA A 275 16.95 -7.03 -8.67
CA ALA A 275 17.58 -7.50 -7.44
C ALA A 275 18.52 -8.66 -7.78
N LYS A 276 19.80 -8.52 -7.44
CA LYS A 276 20.79 -9.61 -7.49
C LYS A 276 21.11 -10.03 -6.06
N ALA A 277 21.24 -11.33 -5.82
CA ALA A 277 21.73 -11.89 -4.57
C ALA A 277 22.97 -12.75 -4.83
N SER A 278 23.90 -12.77 -3.88
CA SER A 278 25.10 -13.63 -3.92
C SER A 278 25.51 -14.10 -2.53
N ALA A 279 25.97 -15.35 -2.42
CA ALA A 279 26.35 -15.97 -1.16
C ALA A 279 27.59 -16.87 -1.32
N SER A 280 28.51 -16.78 -0.35
CA SER A 280 29.71 -17.60 -0.25
C SER A 280 29.43 -18.81 0.65
N LEU A 281 29.67 -20.02 0.14
CA LEU A 281 29.17 -21.27 0.74
C LEU A 281 30.25 -22.35 0.83
N ALA A 282 30.00 -23.34 1.69
CA ALA A 282 30.91 -24.45 1.88
C ALA A 282 31.01 -25.30 0.60
N PRO A 283 32.22 -25.64 0.11
CA PRO A 283 32.41 -26.28 -1.19
C PRO A 283 31.83 -27.69 -1.28
N GLU A 284 31.70 -28.16 -2.52
CA GLU A 284 31.37 -29.57 -2.84
C GLU A 284 32.61 -30.47 -2.91
N THR A 285 33.81 -29.89 -2.89
CA THR A 285 35.10 -30.56 -3.13
C THR A 285 36.07 -30.45 -1.95
N VAL A 286 36.99 -31.41 -1.86
CA VAL A 286 38.18 -31.36 -1.00
C VAL A 286 39.46 -31.43 -1.82
N LEU A 287 40.53 -30.82 -1.30
CA LEU A 287 41.85 -30.82 -1.95
C LEU A 287 42.71 -31.97 -1.42
N LEU A 288 42.90 -33.02 -2.23
CA LEU A 288 43.74 -34.18 -1.92
C LEU A 288 45.20 -33.94 -2.32
N TYR A 289 46.13 -34.14 -1.39
CA TYR A 289 47.57 -33.98 -1.61
C TYR A 289 48.34 -35.30 -1.44
N GLU A 290 49.20 -35.62 -2.40
CA GLU A 290 50.13 -36.75 -2.32
C GLU A 290 51.52 -36.38 -1.79
N PRO A 291 52.11 -37.18 -0.88
CA PRO A 291 53.46 -36.99 -0.38
C PRO A 291 54.51 -37.29 -1.47
N GLN A 292 55.33 -36.30 -1.75
CA GLN A 292 56.36 -36.34 -2.76
C GLN A 292 57.48 -37.31 -2.37
N LYS A 293 58.00 -38.05 -3.35
CA LYS A 293 59.17 -38.95 -3.23
C LYS A 293 58.99 -40.17 -2.30
N THR A 294 57.83 -40.40 -1.68
CA THR A 294 57.59 -41.60 -0.85
C THR A 294 56.11 -41.96 -0.66
N LYS A 295 55.75 -43.24 -0.91
CA LYS A 295 54.40 -43.78 -0.63
C LYS A 295 54.20 -44.22 0.84
N ARG A 296 55.20 -44.06 1.71
CA ARG A 296 55.15 -44.47 3.14
C ARG A 296 54.49 -43.44 4.07
N VAL A 297 54.28 -42.22 3.58
CA VAL A 297 53.67 -41.11 4.32
C VAL A 297 52.16 -41.08 4.05
N GLN A 298 51.39 -40.61 5.04
CA GLN A 298 49.94 -40.41 4.94
C GLN A 298 49.62 -39.37 3.86
N ARG A 299 48.72 -39.68 2.92
CA ARG A 299 48.05 -38.65 2.10
C ARG A 299 47.08 -37.84 2.96
N VAL A 300 46.85 -36.59 2.58
CA VAL A 300 46.00 -35.67 3.34
C VAL A 300 45.01 -34.92 2.44
N ILE A 301 43.85 -34.58 3.00
CA ILE A 301 42.90 -33.62 2.42
C ILE A 301 42.87 -32.32 3.23
N THR A 302 42.52 -31.21 2.58
CA THR A 302 42.11 -29.95 3.22
C THR A 302 40.71 -29.54 2.73
N PRO A 303 40.04 -28.57 3.37
CA PRO A 303 38.98 -27.82 2.69
C PRO A 303 39.50 -27.29 1.33
N ASP A 304 38.57 -27.13 0.40
CA ASP A 304 38.74 -26.34 -0.83
C ASP A 304 38.29 -24.90 -0.57
N GLU A 305 38.43 -24.03 -1.58
CA GLU A 305 37.92 -22.66 -1.52
C GLU A 305 36.37 -22.65 -1.53
N PRO A 306 35.70 -21.65 -0.90
CA PRO A 306 34.23 -21.53 -0.92
C PRO A 306 33.65 -21.48 -2.34
N VAL A 307 32.41 -21.93 -2.48
CA VAL A 307 31.64 -21.77 -3.73
C VAL A 307 30.75 -20.54 -3.62
N GLU A 308 30.82 -19.65 -4.62
CA GLU A 308 29.90 -18.53 -4.77
C GLU A 308 28.66 -18.99 -5.56
N VAL A 309 27.47 -18.73 -5.02
CA VAL A 309 26.20 -18.85 -5.76
C VAL A 309 25.59 -17.46 -5.94
N SER A 310 24.90 -17.25 -7.06
CA SER A 310 24.24 -15.97 -7.35
C SER A 310 22.95 -16.15 -8.13
N ALA A 311 21.94 -15.34 -7.81
CA ALA A 311 20.67 -15.30 -8.51
C ALA A 311 20.24 -13.86 -8.79
N LYS A 312 19.31 -13.69 -9.75
CA LYS A 312 18.82 -12.38 -10.19
C LYS A 312 17.33 -12.44 -10.49
N ALA A 313 16.57 -11.56 -9.86
CA ALA A 313 15.24 -11.16 -10.31
C ALA A 313 15.30 -9.83 -11.09
N LYS A 314 14.36 -9.65 -12.01
CA LYS A 314 14.02 -8.38 -12.65
C LYS A 314 12.50 -8.32 -12.78
N ILE A 315 11.94 -7.13 -12.59
CA ILE A 315 10.58 -6.77 -13.01
C ILE A 315 10.61 -5.39 -13.69
N ASP A 316 9.70 -5.16 -14.64
CA ASP A 316 9.48 -3.84 -15.24
C ASP A 316 8.16 -3.29 -14.72
N LEU A 317 8.19 -2.06 -14.21
CA LEU A 317 7.05 -1.35 -13.63
C LEU A 317 6.62 -0.19 -14.51
N VAL A 318 5.30 0.00 -14.57
CA VAL A 318 4.60 1.07 -15.30
C VAL A 318 3.47 1.52 -14.37
N SER A 319 3.32 2.82 -14.16
CA SER A 319 2.21 3.41 -13.40
C SER A 319 0.87 3.01 -14.02
N GLN A 320 -0.11 2.65 -13.19
CA GLN A 320 -1.47 2.29 -13.60
C GLN A 320 -2.44 3.22 -12.87
N PRO A 321 -2.52 4.50 -13.31
CA PRO A 321 -3.30 5.50 -12.60
C PRO A 321 -4.77 5.13 -12.49
N ARG A 322 -5.38 5.60 -11.39
CA ARG A 322 -6.81 5.78 -11.23
C ARG A 322 -7.06 7.14 -10.57
N VAL A 323 -8.11 7.83 -11.00
CA VAL A 323 -8.60 9.04 -10.36
C VAL A 323 -9.99 8.75 -9.79
N SER A 324 -10.24 9.18 -8.57
CA SER A 324 -11.59 9.41 -8.02
C SER A 324 -11.77 10.91 -7.91
N THR A 325 -12.96 11.41 -8.24
CA THR A 325 -13.25 12.83 -8.50
C THR A 325 -14.45 13.27 -7.64
N GLU A 326 -14.60 14.57 -7.36
CA GLU A 326 -15.77 15.15 -6.65
C GLU A 326 -15.85 16.69 -6.86
N ILE A 327 -16.82 17.14 -7.66
CA ILE A 327 -17.15 18.56 -7.92
C ILE A 327 -17.49 19.33 -6.65
N SER A 328 -17.10 20.60 -6.59
CA SER A 328 -17.30 21.46 -5.41
C SER A 328 -18.74 21.87 -5.16
N ASP A 329 -19.57 21.94 -6.20
CA ASP A 329 -21.02 22.17 -6.09
C ASP A 329 -21.77 21.44 -7.21
N GLN A 330 -22.90 20.81 -6.87
CA GLN A 330 -23.78 20.11 -7.82
C GLN A 330 -24.96 20.99 -8.27
N THR A 331 -25.12 22.18 -7.69
CA THR A 331 -26.15 23.17 -8.02
C THR A 331 -25.58 24.60 -8.06
N PRO A 332 -24.53 24.87 -8.87
CA PRO A 332 -23.95 26.21 -8.97
C PRO A 332 -24.89 27.20 -9.67
N GLU A 333 -24.73 28.50 -9.41
CA GLU A 333 -25.40 29.57 -10.16
C GLU A 333 -24.57 29.98 -11.40
N PRO A 334 -25.18 30.57 -12.44
CA PRO A 334 -24.43 31.17 -13.55
C PRO A 334 -23.42 32.20 -13.04
N GLY A 335 -22.17 32.15 -13.51
CA GLY A 335 -21.07 32.97 -13.02
C GLY A 335 -20.33 32.43 -11.79
N ASP A 336 -20.79 31.35 -11.15
CA ASP A 336 -20.04 30.71 -10.05
C ASP A 336 -18.71 30.10 -10.52
N SER A 337 -17.77 29.94 -9.57
CA SER A 337 -16.47 29.32 -9.82
C SER A 337 -16.39 27.93 -9.18
N ILE A 338 -16.47 26.88 -9.99
CA ILE A 338 -16.42 25.48 -9.58
C ILE A 338 -15.01 24.88 -9.70
N THR A 339 -14.72 23.90 -8.87
CA THR A 339 -13.48 23.10 -8.85
C THR A 339 -13.81 21.63 -8.66
N ASP A 340 -12.91 20.72 -9.02
CA ASP A 340 -12.96 19.31 -8.64
C ASP A 340 -11.92 19.00 -7.54
N THR A 341 -12.24 18.06 -6.64
CA THR A 341 -11.41 17.54 -5.55
C THR A 341 -10.91 16.11 -5.83
N PHE A 342 -10.12 15.93 -6.88
CA PHE A 342 -9.64 14.62 -7.30
C PHE A 342 -8.56 13.96 -6.42
N THR A 343 -8.58 12.63 -6.38
CA THR A 343 -7.59 11.77 -5.73
C THR A 343 -6.98 10.78 -6.72
N VAL A 344 -5.67 10.89 -6.96
CA VAL A 344 -4.91 10.00 -7.85
C VAL A 344 -4.25 8.87 -7.05
N SER A 345 -4.29 7.66 -7.60
CA SER A 345 -3.65 6.46 -7.06
C SER A 345 -3.02 5.61 -8.18
N GLY A 346 -2.15 4.65 -7.82
CA GLY A 346 -1.57 3.70 -8.77
C GLY A 346 -0.33 4.19 -9.54
N LEU A 347 0.23 5.36 -9.20
CA LEU A 347 1.54 5.79 -9.70
C LEU A 347 2.67 5.08 -8.93
N VAL A 348 3.78 4.76 -9.61
CA VAL A 348 4.92 4.06 -9.01
C VAL A 348 5.91 5.04 -8.38
N GLY A 349 6.10 4.98 -7.07
CA GLY A 349 7.07 5.82 -6.36
C GLY A 349 6.68 7.30 -6.34
N ASP A 350 7.66 8.19 -6.50
CA ASP A 350 7.48 9.65 -6.54
C ASP A 350 7.10 10.16 -7.95
N HIS A 351 6.57 9.26 -8.81
CA HIS A 351 6.17 9.59 -10.17
C HIS A 351 4.94 10.48 -10.21
N THR A 352 4.94 11.43 -11.13
CA THR A 352 3.86 12.41 -11.34
C THR A 352 3.32 12.36 -12.76
N VAL A 353 2.09 12.83 -12.94
CA VAL A 353 1.38 12.92 -14.23
C VAL A 353 0.78 14.30 -14.41
N THR A 354 0.23 14.58 -15.60
CA THR A 354 -0.78 15.63 -15.79
C THR A 354 -2.16 14.99 -15.76
N VAL A 355 -3.10 15.64 -15.08
CA VAL A 355 -4.54 15.32 -15.16
C VAL A 355 -5.22 16.43 -15.95
N GLU A 356 -5.78 16.07 -17.10
CA GLU A 356 -6.59 16.90 -17.99
C GLU A 356 -8.04 16.82 -17.51
N HIS A 357 -8.71 17.96 -17.30
CA HIS A 357 -10.07 18.03 -16.77
C HIS A 357 -10.99 18.72 -17.79
N GLU A 358 -11.94 17.98 -18.36
CA GLU A 358 -12.96 18.50 -19.27
C GLU A 358 -14.28 18.72 -18.51
N LEU A 359 -14.83 19.94 -18.55
CA LEU A 359 -16.19 20.23 -18.12
C LEU A 359 -17.15 20.12 -19.32
N TRP A 360 -18.06 19.17 -19.26
CA TRP A 360 -19.07 18.92 -20.29
C TRP A 360 -20.39 19.60 -19.99
N GLN A 361 -21.13 20.01 -21.02
CA GLN A 361 -22.55 20.39 -20.98
C GLN A 361 -23.44 19.35 -21.67
N THR A 362 -24.70 19.22 -21.25
CA THR A 362 -25.76 18.50 -21.99
C THR A 362 -27.16 18.96 -21.56
N GLY A 363 -28.10 18.94 -22.51
CA GLY A 363 -29.52 19.24 -22.28
C GLY A 363 -30.32 18.06 -21.70
N SER A 364 -29.67 16.93 -21.39
CA SER A 364 -30.29 15.72 -20.87
C SER A 364 -29.47 15.12 -19.71
N THR A 365 -30.12 14.51 -18.73
CA THR A 365 -29.44 13.97 -17.54
C THR A 365 -28.35 12.96 -17.93
N PRO A 366 -27.09 13.11 -17.47
CA PRO A 366 -26.02 12.16 -17.77
C PRO A 366 -26.26 10.75 -17.23
N GLU A 367 -25.91 9.73 -18.02
CA GLU A 367 -25.93 8.31 -17.61
C GLU A 367 -24.51 7.81 -17.33
N LEU A 368 -24.29 7.17 -16.18
CA LEU A 368 -22.96 6.70 -15.76
C LEU A 368 -22.29 5.80 -16.80
N GLY A 369 -21.13 6.22 -17.28
CA GLY A 369 -20.30 5.49 -18.26
C GLY A 369 -20.72 5.69 -19.72
N LYS A 370 -21.70 6.55 -20.00
CA LYS A 370 -22.22 6.82 -21.36
C LYS A 370 -22.19 8.33 -21.61
N LYS A 371 -21.47 8.75 -22.65
CA LYS A 371 -21.53 10.13 -23.14
C LYS A 371 -22.88 10.39 -23.82
N ASN A 372 -23.56 11.48 -23.50
CA ASN A 372 -24.78 11.93 -24.17
C ASN A 372 -24.46 12.40 -25.61
N ASP A 373 -25.37 12.19 -26.56
CA ASP A 373 -25.15 12.50 -27.99
C ASP A 373 -24.97 14.01 -28.25
N ASP A 374 -25.54 14.85 -27.37
CA ASP A 374 -25.47 16.31 -27.36
C ASP A 374 -24.32 16.87 -26.50
N ALA A 375 -23.46 16.02 -25.90
CA ALA A 375 -22.47 16.49 -24.95
C ALA A 375 -21.23 17.17 -25.59
N GLU A 376 -20.99 18.42 -25.21
CA GLU A 376 -19.93 19.32 -25.67
C GLU A 376 -19.05 19.79 -24.50
N VAL A 377 -17.76 20.05 -24.72
CA VAL A 377 -16.86 20.62 -23.71
C VAL A 377 -17.03 22.13 -23.67
N ILE A 378 -17.35 22.68 -22.51
CA ILE A 378 -17.46 24.13 -22.29
C ILE A 378 -16.19 24.76 -21.68
N ALA A 379 -15.39 23.97 -20.97
CA ALA A 379 -14.12 24.41 -20.40
C ALA A 379 -13.15 23.23 -20.17
N GLU A 380 -11.85 23.54 -20.14
CA GLU A 380 -10.75 22.60 -19.92
C GLU A 380 -9.73 23.23 -18.94
N VAL A 381 -9.27 22.47 -17.94
CA VAL A 381 -8.13 22.86 -17.07
C VAL A 381 -7.15 21.69 -16.90
N ASN A 382 -5.87 21.99 -16.67
CA ASN A 382 -4.81 20.97 -16.57
C ASN A 382 -4.08 21.06 -15.23
N SER A 383 -4.10 19.97 -14.46
CA SER A 383 -3.33 19.82 -13.23
C SER A 383 -2.00 19.12 -13.52
N GLU A 384 -0.91 19.88 -13.61
CA GLU A 384 0.44 19.33 -13.83
C GLU A 384 1.11 18.80 -12.55
N ASN A 385 2.08 17.89 -12.70
CA ASN A 385 2.96 17.38 -11.64
C ASN A 385 2.22 16.67 -10.48
N VAL A 386 1.06 16.08 -10.79
CA VAL A 386 0.19 15.35 -9.87
C VAL A 386 0.79 14.00 -9.47
N GLY A 387 1.10 13.82 -8.18
CA GLY A 387 1.49 12.53 -7.61
C GLY A 387 0.32 11.74 -7.00
N ASN A 388 0.59 10.57 -6.40
CA ASN A 388 -0.42 9.86 -5.60
C ASN A 388 -0.91 10.74 -4.43
N GLY A 389 -2.22 10.83 -4.22
CA GLY A 389 -2.85 11.65 -3.16
C GLY A 389 -4.06 12.45 -3.66
N THR A 390 -4.65 13.25 -2.77
CA THR A 390 -5.77 14.16 -3.06
C THR A 390 -5.25 15.55 -3.39
N HIS A 391 -5.84 16.15 -4.43
CA HIS A 391 -5.51 17.43 -5.05
C HIS A 391 -6.81 18.21 -5.31
N HIS A 392 -6.71 19.38 -5.94
CA HIS A 392 -7.86 20.14 -6.44
C HIS A 392 -7.50 20.72 -7.81
N SER A 393 -8.46 20.86 -8.71
CA SER A 393 -8.25 21.46 -10.05
C SER A 393 -8.18 23.00 -9.99
N GLU A 394 -7.80 23.64 -11.09
CA GLU A 394 -7.98 25.09 -11.22
C GLU A 394 -9.47 25.43 -11.41
N ALA A 395 -9.92 26.57 -10.88
CA ALA A 395 -11.34 26.93 -10.91
C ALA A 395 -11.82 27.29 -12.32
N ILE A 396 -12.98 26.73 -12.69
CA ILE A 396 -13.71 27.04 -13.92
C ILE A 396 -14.91 27.91 -13.56
N THR A 397 -15.10 29.01 -14.27
CA THR A 397 -16.30 29.85 -14.14
C THR A 397 -17.43 29.27 -15.01
N VAL A 398 -18.59 29.04 -14.41
CA VAL A 398 -19.82 28.67 -15.11
C VAL A 398 -20.27 29.84 -16.00
N PRO A 399 -20.60 29.64 -17.29
CA PRO A 399 -21.04 30.74 -18.15
C PRO A 399 -22.29 31.46 -17.60
N GLU A 400 -22.34 32.78 -17.79
CA GLU A 400 -23.41 33.67 -17.31
C GLU A 400 -24.79 33.35 -17.92
N ASP A 401 -24.81 32.64 -19.05
CA ASP A 401 -26.00 32.18 -19.79
C ASP A 401 -26.22 30.65 -19.70
N PHE A 402 -25.51 29.96 -18.79
CA PHE A 402 -25.58 28.51 -18.67
C PHE A 402 -26.83 28.02 -17.92
N HIS A 403 -27.56 27.08 -18.51
CA HIS A 403 -28.59 26.28 -17.85
C HIS A 403 -28.57 24.83 -18.36
N GLY A 404 -28.96 23.88 -17.53
CA GLY A 404 -28.97 22.45 -17.84
C GLY A 404 -27.94 21.64 -17.05
N TRP A 405 -27.56 20.48 -17.58
CA TRP A 405 -26.65 19.55 -16.90
C TRP A 405 -25.20 19.82 -17.28
N MET A 406 -24.31 19.80 -16.29
CA MET A 406 -22.86 19.79 -16.48
C MET A 406 -22.22 18.60 -15.79
N TYR A 407 -21.06 18.15 -16.26
CA TYR A 407 -20.25 17.17 -15.51
C TYR A 407 -18.77 17.20 -15.89
N PHE A 408 -17.90 16.92 -14.93
CA PHE A 408 -16.46 16.71 -15.17
C PHE A 408 -16.16 15.31 -15.74
N THR A 409 -15.11 15.22 -16.56
CA THR A 409 -14.35 13.99 -16.79
C THR A 409 -12.87 14.28 -16.84
N GLU A 410 -12.07 13.42 -16.21
CA GLU A 410 -10.62 13.58 -16.12
C GLU A 410 -9.92 12.59 -17.07
N THR A 411 -8.76 12.95 -17.61
CA THR A 411 -7.92 12.08 -18.44
C THR A 411 -6.45 12.15 -18.02
N ILE A 412 -5.77 10.99 -18.05
CA ILE A 412 -4.32 10.88 -17.87
C ILE A 412 -3.76 10.19 -19.12
N ALA A 413 -2.95 10.91 -19.88
CA ALA A 413 -2.35 10.42 -21.12
C ALA A 413 -1.38 9.24 -20.88
N GLY A 414 -1.49 8.19 -21.70
CA GLY A 414 -0.62 7.02 -21.63
C GLY A 414 0.71 7.21 -22.36
N ASP A 415 1.80 6.70 -21.78
CA ASP A 415 3.14 6.78 -22.36
C ASP A 415 3.93 5.46 -22.18
N LYS A 416 5.26 5.52 -21.98
CA LYS A 416 6.09 4.34 -21.63
C LYS A 416 6.15 4.09 -20.12
N SER A 417 5.85 5.12 -19.33
CA SER A 417 5.96 5.20 -17.87
C SER A 417 4.62 4.93 -17.20
N THR A 418 3.53 5.21 -17.92
CA THR A 418 2.16 5.36 -17.44
C THR A 418 1.19 4.66 -18.38
N LYS A 419 0.18 3.98 -17.84
CA LYS A 419 -1.01 3.59 -18.61
C LYS A 419 -1.95 4.76 -18.76
N GLU A 420 -2.56 4.86 -19.94
CA GLU A 420 -3.68 5.76 -20.18
C GLU A 420 -4.82 5.39 -19.21
N TRP A 421 -5.41 6.41 -18.58
CA TRP A 421 -6.62 6.29 -17.78
C TRP A 421 -7.58 7.41 -18.17
N LYS A 422 -8.89 7.13 -18.13
CA LYS A 422 -9.96 8.07 -18.45
C LYS A 422 -11.11 7.89 -17.47
N GLY A 423 -11.69 9.01 -17.07
CA GLY A 423 -12.90 9.08 -16.25
C GLY A 423 -14.12 8.53 -16.99
N ARG A 424 -15.23 8.46 -16.28
CA ARG A 424 -16.53 8.06 -16.84
C ARG A 424 -17.40 9.30 -17.00
N HIS A 425 -18.05 9.44 -18.15
CA HIS A 425 -19.11 10.41 -18.33
C HIS A 425 -20.25 10.14 -17.33
N GLY A 426 -20.94 11.18 -16.87
CA GLY A 426 -22.11 11.05 -15.99
C GLY A 426 -21.85 10.40 -14.64
N GLN A 427 -20.68 10.63 -14.04
CA GLN A 427 -20.42 10.23 -12.66
C GLN A 427 -21.32 11.02 -11.69
N PRO A 428 -22.13 10.40 -10.82
CA PRO A 428 -23.08 11.13 -9.97
C PRO A 428 -22.47 12.05 -8.89
N ARG A 429 -21.13 12.05 -8.72
CA ARG A 429 -20.42 13.09 -7.97
C ARG A 429 -20.01 14.27 -8.84
N GLU A 430 -19.70 14.05 -10.11
CA GLU A 430 -19.25 15.10 -11.04
C GLU A 430 -20.40 15.82 -11.72
N THR A 431 -21.58 15.20 -11.74
CA THR A 431 -22.77 15.75 -12.38
C THR A 431 -23.39 16.83 -11.50
N GLY A 432 -23.48 18.05 -12.05
CA GLY A 432 -24.26 19.16 -11.51
C GLY A 432 -25.40 19.58 -12.44
N PHE A 433 -26.34 20.36 -11.92
CA PHE A 433 -27.47 20.89 -12.67
C PHE A 433 -27.72 22.36 -12.30
N VAL A 434 -27.82 23.22 -13.32
CA VAL A 434 -28.13 24.64 -13.19
C VAL A 434 -29.56 24.85 -13.69
N PRO A 435 -30.54 25.10 -12.80
CA PRO A 435 -31.94 25.22 -13.19
C PRO A 435 -32.19 26.47 -14.01
N TRP A 436 -33.28 26.47 -14.78
CA TRP A 436 -33.81 27.69 -15.39
C TRP A 436 -34.45 28.59 -14.32
N ALA A 437 -34.33 29.91 -14.47
CA ALA A 437 -34.82 30.90 -13.51
C ALA A 437 -35.86 31.83 -14.17
N PRO A 438 -37.09 31.34 -14.40
CA PRO A 438 -38.09 32.08 -15.16
C PRO A 438 -38.72 33.23 -14.35
N SER A 439 -39.34 34.16 -15.07
CA SER A 439 -40.13 35.27 -14.54
C SER A 439 -41.29 35.57 -15.48
N ALA A 440 -42.26 36.39 -15.05
CA ALA A 440 -43.35 36.82 -15.93
C ALA A 440 -43.58 38.34 -15.92
N GLU A 441 -44.06 38.85 -17.05
CA GLU A 441 -44.71 40.14 -17.20
C GLU A 441 -46.23 39.92 -17.26
N THR A 442 -47.02 40.77 -16.59
CA THR A 442 -48.44 40.55 -16.28
C THR A 442 -49.27 41.83 -16.48
N GLU A 443 -50.46 41.73 -17.06
CA GLU A 443 -51.39 42.86 -17.30
C GLU A 443 -52.86 42.46 -17.11
N ALA A 444 -53.51 43.04 -16.10
CA ALA A 444 -54.92 42.81 -15.78
C ALA A 444 -55.85 43.69 -16.65
N VAL A 445 -56.72 43.04 -17.41
CA VAL A 445 -57.58 43.65 -18.43
C VAL A 445 -59.04 43.71 -17.96
N LEU A 446 -59.60 44.93 -17.89
CA LEU A 446 -60.96 45.20 -17.43
C LEU A 446 -61.95 45.43 -18.59
N ASP A 447 -62.76 44.42 -18.90
CA ASP A 447 -63.83 44.44 -19.90
C ASP A 447 -65.19 44.79 -19.27
N VAL A 448 -65.39 46.07 -18.91
CA VAL A 448 -66.65 46.71 -18.47
C VAL A 448 -67.27 46.16 -17.17
N THR A 449 -67.58 44.87 -17.10
CA THR A 449 -68.13 44.15 -15.94
C THR A 449 -67.37 42.87 -15.61
N SER A 450 -66.34 42.51 -16.38
CA SER A 450 -65.51 41.32 -16.19
C SER A 450 -64.03 41.64 -16.29
N VAL A 451 -63.18 40.81 -15.67
CA VAL A 451 -61.72 40.96 -15.66
C VAL A 451 -61.02 39.65 -16.02
N HIS A 452 -59.86 39.76 -16.67
CA HIS A 452 -58.90 38.69 -16.88
C HIS A 452 -57.47 39.24 -16.75
N ASP A 453 -56.46 38.38 -16.80
CA ASP A 453 -55.03 38.74 -16.75
C ASP A 453 -54.29 38.11 -17.95
N GLU A 454 -53.42 38.87 -18.60
CA GLU A 454 -52.52 38.41 -19.68
C GLU A 454 -51.09 38.30 -19.15
N VAL A 455 -50.49 37.12 -19.29
CA VAL A 455 -49.18 36.78 -18.71
C VAL A 455 -48.23 36.34 -19.80
N THR A 456 -47.05 36.96 -19.87
CA THR A 456 -45.92 36.51 -20.70
C THR A 456 -44.77 36.06 -19.81
N VAL A 457 -44.58 34.75 -19.74
CA VAL A 457 -43.49 34.08 -19.04
C VAL A 457 -42.23 34.10 -19.91
N ASN A 458 -41.08 34.40 -19.32
CA ASN A 458 -39.77 34.41 -19.96
C ASN A 458 -38.78 33.56 -19.14
N GLY A 459 -37.71 33.07 -19.78
CA GLY A 459 -36.64 32.33 -19.11
C GLY A 459 -36.98 30.87 -18.77
N LEU A 460 -38.00 30.28 -19.43
CA LEU A 460 -38.25 28.84 -19.38
C LEU A 460 -37.19 28.07 -20.18
N ARG A 461 -37.06 26.77 -19.88
CA ARG A 461 -36.39 25.83 -20.78
C ARG A 461 -37.13 25.79 -22.14
N PRO A 462 -36.45 25.94 -23.29
CA PRO A 462 -37.10 25.77 -24.59
C PRO A 462 -37.73 24.38 -24.75
N GLY A 463 -39.03 24.33 -25.04
CA GLY A 463 -39.83 23.09 -25.06
C GLY A 463 -40.13 22.46 -23.69
N GLY A 464 -39.72 23.10 -22.59
CA GLY A 464 -40.05 22.68 -21.22
C GLY A 464 -41.47 23.06 -20.80
N GLU A 465 -42.05 22.27 -19.90
CA GLU A 465 -43.40 22.47 -19.36
C GLU A 465 -43.35 23.24 -18.03
N ALA A 466 -44.23 24.23 -17.87
CA ALA A 466 -44.39 24.99 -16.63
C ALA A 466 -45.88 25.11 -16.25
N VAL A 467 -46.18 25.12 -14.95
CA VAL A 467 -47.54 25.36 -14.45
C VAL A 467 -47.61 26.77 -13.87
N ILE A 468 -48.53 27.56 -14.41
CA ILE A 468 -48.76 28.96 -14.05
C ILE A 468 -50.03 29.03 -13.21
N THR A 469 -49.88 29.22 -11.90
CA THR A 469 -51.00 29.48 -10.98
C THR A 469 -51.29 30.98 -11.01
N MET A 470 -52.48 31.36 -11.46
CA MET A 470 -52.92 32.75 -11.51
C MET A 470 -54.07 32.93 -10.52
N THR A 471 -53.89 33.82 -9.54
CA THR A 471 -54.86 34.01 -8.46
C THR A 471 -55.32 35.46 -8.40
N ALA A 472 -56.63 35.68 -8.58
CA ALA A 472 -57.27 36.97 -8.45
C ALA A 472 -57.77 37.17 -7.01
N TYR A 473 -57.44 38.32 -6.43
CA TYR A 473 -57.84 38.73 -5.09
C TYR A 473 -58.64 40.03 -5.12
N HIS A 474 -59.63 40.18 -4.25
CA HIS A 474 -60.43 41.40 -4.07
C HIS A 474 -59.98 42.24 -2.87
N THR A 475 -60.07 43.56 -3.01
CA THR A 475 -59.95 44.53 -1.92
C THR A 475 -60.92 45.71 -2.09
N GLU A 476 -61.43 46.23 -0.96
CA GLU A 476 -62.30 47.43 -0.92
C GLU A 476 -61.51 48.75 -1.03
N SER A 477 -60.20 48.70 -0.76
CA SER A 477 -59.26 49.84 -0.80
C SER A 477 -58.18 49.60 -1.85
N GLU A 478 -57.66 50.68 -2.44
CA GLU A 478 -56.53 50.65 -3.36
C GLU A 478 -55.33 49.90 -2.75
N PRO A 479 -54.80 48.85 -3.40
CA PRO A 479 -53.73 48.03 -2.84
C PRO A 479 -52.37 48.75 -2.96
N GLU A 480 -51.58 48.70 -1.88
CA GLU A 480 -50.18 49.17 -1.89
C GLU A 480 -49.26 48.00 -2.29
N GLN A 481 -48.25 48.27 -3.13
CA GLN A 481 -47.32 47.23 -3.60
C GLN A 481 -46.53 46.59 -2.44
N SER A 482 -46.50 45.26 -2.37
CA SER A 482 -46.04 44.49 -1.22
C SER A 482 -45.49 43.11 -1.61
N LYS A 483 -44.71 42.48 -0.73
CA LYS A 483 -44.38 41.05 -0.83
C LYS A 483 -45.38 40.14 -0.13
N ASP A 484 -46.18 40.71 0.77
CA ASP A 484 -47.25 40.03 1.49
C ASP A 484 -48.60 40.35 0.84
N ILE A 485 -49.32 39.31 0.40
CA ILE A 485 -50.66 39.39 -0.19
C ILE A 485 -51.68 39.86 0.87
N SER A 486 -52.56 40.81 0.51
CA SER A 486 -53.50 41.43 1.46
C SER A 486 -54.98 41.45 1.05
N GLY A 487 -55.39 40.71 0.02
CA GLY A 487 -56.78 40.61 -0.45
C GLY A 487 -57.50 39.31 -0.09
N GLU A 488 -58.81 39.24 -0.35
CA GLU A 488 -59.61 38.01 -0.26
C GLU A 488 -59.55 37.27 -1.61
N GLU A 489 -59.21 35.98 -1.61
CA GLU A 489 -59.12 35.17 -2.83
C GLU A 489 -60.51 34.98 -3.46
N ILE A 490 -60.71 35.47 -4.68
CA ILE A 490 -61.99 35.35 -5.40
C ILE A 490 -61.95 34.31 -6.52
N HIS A 491 -60.77 34.02 -7.07
CA HIS A 491 -60.57 32.99 -8.10
C HIS A 491 -59.09 32.57 -8.14
N SER A 492 -58.83 31.28 -8.35
CA SER A 492 -57.48 30.74 -8.61
C SER A 492 -57.57 29.62 -9.64
N GLN A 493 -56.58 29.58 -10.55
CA GLN A 493 -56.52 28.64 -11.67
C GLN A 493 -55.08 28.28 -12.02
N ASP A 494 -54.85 27.02 -12.39
CA ASP A 494 -53.57 26.52 -12.90
C ASP A 494 -53.65 26.33 -14.43
N ILE A 495 -52.71 26.92 -15.18
CA ILE A 495 -52.57 26.68 -16.62
C ILE A 495 -51.17 26.15 -16.93
N THR A 496 -51.11 24.99 -17.58
CA THR A 496 -49.88 24.44 -18.16
C THR A 496 -49.49 25.19 -19.43
N VAL A 497 -48.26 25.70 -19.49
CA VAL A 497 -47.64 26.28 -20.68
C VAL A 497 -46.40 25.49 -21.10
N ILE A 498 -45.98 25.65 -22.35
CA ILE A 498 -44.72 25.08 -22.88
C ILE A 498 -43.91 26.24 -23.46
N GLY A 499 -42.63 26.36 -23.06
CA GLY A 499 -41.73 27.38 -23.57
C GLY A 499 -41.44 27.22 -25.07
N ASP A 500 -41.40 28.32 -25.81
CA ASP A 500 -41.07 28.33 -27.24
C ASP A 500 -39.55 28.14 -27.50
N GLU A 501 -39.08 28.39 -28.73
CA GLU A 501 -37.66 28.29 -29.08
C GLU A 501 -36.74 29.30 -28.34
N ASN A 502 -37.32 30.32 -27.69
CA ASN A 502 -36.65 31.36 -26.92
C ASN A 502 -36.84 31.19 -25.40
N GLY A 503 -37.60 30.18 -24.95
CA GLY A 503 -37.97 30.04 -23.54
C GLY A 503 -39.10 30.98 -23.08
N THR A 504 -39.93 31.46 -24.01
CA THR A 504 -41.05 32.36 -23.76
C THR A 504 -42.39 31.62 -23.90
N ALA A 505 -43.40 31.99 -23.10
CA ALA A 505 -44.77 31.51 -23.27
C ALA A 505 -45.80 32.56 -22.83
N THR A 506 -46.87 32.75 -23.60
CA THR A 506 -47.96 33.69 -23.27
C THR A 506 -49.26 32.94 -22.98
N VAL A 507 -49.98 33.37 -21.94
CA VAL A 507 -51.23 32.77 -21.45
C VAL A 507 -52.21 33.85 -20.95
N THR A 508 -53.51 33.55 -20.98
CA THR A 508 -54.57 34.44 -20.51
C THR A 508 -55.44 33.71 -19.49
N SER A 509 -55.91 34.40 -18.44
CA SER A 509 -56.79 33.79 -17.42
C SER A 509 -58.19 33.46 -17.94
N GLU A 510 -58.90 32.56 -17.25
CA GLU A 510 -60.35 32.54 -17.30
C GLU A 510 -60.90 33.92 -16.89
N THR A 511 -61.92 34.38 -17.61
CA THR A 511 -62.56 35.68 -17.38
C THR A 511 -63.58 35.58 -16.25
N ILE A 512 -63.43 36.41 -15.22
CA ILE A 512 -64.31 36.42 -14.03
C ILE A 512 -65.19 37.68 -13.97
N ASP A 513 -66.33 37.61 -13.29
CA ASP A 513 -67.17 38.78 -13.01
C ASP A 513 -66.40 39.76 -12.09
N MET A 514 -66.24 41.00 -12.52
CA MET A 514 -65.48 42.03 -11.79
C MET A 514 -66.32 42.56 -10.61
N PRO A 515 -65.94 42.34 -9.34
CA PRO A 515 -66.60 42.95 -8.18
C PRO A 515 -66.42 44.47 -8.17
N VAL A 516 -67.23 45.18 -7.38
CA VAL A 516 -66.97 46.59 -7.07
C VAL A 516 -65.79 46.69 -6.10
N GLY A 517 -64.92 47.69 -6.28
CA GLY A 517 -63.64 47.80 -5.61
C GLY A 517 -62.49 47.39 -6.52
N TRP A 518 -61.42 46.86 -5.95
CA TRP A 518 -60.18 46.53 -6.62
C TRP A 518 -60.01 45.02 -6.78
N VAL A 519 -59.50 44.60 -7.93
CA VAL A 519 -58.98 43.24 -8.16
C VAL A 519 -57.51 43.33 -8.52
N THR A 520 -56.70 42.51 -7.85
CA THR A 520 -55.27 42.35 -8.11
C THR A 520 -55.00 40.87 -8.38
N TYR A 521 -54.30 40.61 -9.47
CA TYR A 521 -53.78 39.27 -9.77
C TYR A 521 -52.43 39.08 -9.07
N VAL A 522 -52.13 37.84 -8.70
CA VAL A 522 -50.79 37.38 -8.35
C VAL A 522 -50.52 36.11 -9.13
N THR A 523 -49.42 36.11 -9.87
CA THR A 523 -49.05 35.01 -10.77
C THR A 523 -47.83 34.28 -10.19
N THR A 524 -47.93 32.94 -10.10
CA THR A 524 -46.87 32.05 -9.62
C THR A 524 -46.52 31.01 -10.67
N ILE A 525 -45.25 30.99 -11.07
CA ILE A 525 -44.64 29.93 -11.88
C ILE A 525 -44.21 28.83 -10.92
N GLN A 526 -44.87 27.68 -10.94
CA GLN A 526 -44.57 26.55 -10.05
C GLN A 526 -43.27 25.86 -10.47
N GLY A 527 -42.26 25.86 -9.60
CA GLY A 527 -40.97 25.21 -9.86
C GLY A 527 -41.07 23.69 -9.97
N ASN A 528 -40.15 23.09 -10.72
CA ASN A 528 -40.10 21.66 -11.03
C ASN A 528 -38.63 21.16 -11.14
N ASP A 529 -38.42 19.97 -11.68
CA ASP A 529 -37.08 19.37 -11.83
C ASP A 529 -36.18 20.12 -12.83
N ASP A 530 -36.74 20.96 -13.71
CA ASP A 530 -35.98 21.81 -14.66
C ASP A 530 -35.75 23.24 -14.12
N HIS A 531 -36.74 23.85 -13.45
CA HIS A 531 -36.73 25.30 -13.18
C HIS A 531 -37.21 25.71 -11.79
N LEU A 532 -36.74 26.88 -11.34
CA LEU A 532 -37.10 27.49 -10.06
C LEU A 532 -38.56 27.99 -10.03
N THR A 533 -39.08 28.19 -8.82
CA THR A 533 -40.36 28.87 -8.55
C THR A 533 -40.19 30.38 -8.61
N TRP A 534 -41.17 31.09 -9.18
CA TRP A 534 -41.25 32.56 -9.18
C TRP A 534 -42.67 33.01 -8.87
N THR A 535 -42.83 34.15 -8.20
CA THR A 535 -44.14 34.75 -7.87
C THR A 535 -44.05 36.28 -8.01
N SER A 536 -45.08 36.92 -8.59
CA SER A 536 -45.18 38.37 -8.68
C SER A 536 -45.39 39.04 -7.31
N GLU A 537 -45.05 40.33 -7.19
CA GLU A 537 -45.32 41.10 -5.97
C GLU A 537 -46.79 41.51 -5.91
N TRP A 538 -47.40 41.49 -4.72
CA TRP A 538 -48.74 41.98 -4.51
C TRP A 538 -48.86 43.45 -4.92
N GLY A 539 -49.98 43.83 -5.55
CA GLY A 539 -50.35 45.23 -5.77
C GLY A 539 -49.55 45.93 -6.86
N ILE A 540 -48.95 45.19 -7.81
CA ILE A 540 -48.34 45.76 -9.01
C ILE A 540 -49.43 46.52 -9.81
N PRO A 541 -49.20 47.79 -10.23
CA PRO A 541 -50.22 48.58 -10.93
C PRO A 541 -50.68 48.02 -12.28
N ALA A 542 -49.90 47.15 -12.93
CA ALA A 542 -50.29 46.45 -14.14
C ALA A 542 -51.22 45.25 -13.83
N GLU A 543 -51.03 44.57 -12.70
CA GLU A 543 -51.85 43.43 -12.24
C GLU A 543 -53.17 43.86 -11.57
N THR A 544 -53.46 45.17 -11.52
CA THR A 544 -54.45 45.76 -10.60
C THR A 544 -55.44 46.65 -11.34
N VAL A 545 -56.75 46.34 -11.21
CA VAL A 545 -57.85 47.10 -11.82
C VAL A 545 -58.93 47.47 -10.82
N HIS A 546 -59.66 48.56 -11.09
CA HIS A 546 -60.71 49.11 -10.23
C HIS A 546 -62.06 49.25 -10.94
N ARG A 547 -63.13 48.71 -10.34
CA ARG A 547 -64.52 48.98 -10.74
C ARG A 547 -65.19 49.88 -9.68
N PRO A 548 -65.50 51.14 -9.99
CA PRO A 548 -66.23 52.01 -9.07
C PRO A 548 -67.67 51.51 -8.84
N PRO A 549 -68.29 51.85 -7.70
CA PRO A 549 -69.71 51.55 -7.46
C PRO A 549 -70.61 52.26 -8.47
N GLU A 550 -71.68 51.60 -8.89
CA GLU A 550 -72.66 52.16 -9.83
C GLU A 550 -73.44 53.33 -9.17
N GLU A 551 -73.33 54.53 -9.75
CA GLU A 551 -74.08 55.69 -9.26
C GLU A 551 -75.60 55.46 -9.40
N PRO A 552 -76.39 55.74 -8.35
CA PRO A 552 -77.84 55.57 -8.41
C PRO A 552 -78.45 56.58 -9.39
N SER A 553 -78.92 56.08 -10.53
CA SER A 553 -79.41 56.89 -11.65
C SER A 553 -80.47 57.93 -11.24
N THR A 554 -80.05 59.19 -11.19
CA THR A 554 -80.90 60.31 -10.78
C THR A 554 -82.03 60.56 -11.79
N PRO A 555 -83.31 60.66 -11.36
CA PRO A 555 -84.42 61.01 -12.23
C PRO A 555 -84.21 62.36 -12.96
N PRO A 556 -84.73 62.52 -14.20
CA PRO A 556 -84.48 63.72 -14.99
C PRO A 556 -85.08 64.98 -14.36
N ALA A 557 -84.29 66.06 -14.33
CA ALA A 557 -84.67 67.33 -13.74
C ALA A 557 -85.78 68.06 -14.54
N PRO A 558 -86.69 68.81 -13.88
CA PRO A 558 -87.63 69.70 -14.57
C PRO A 558 -86.92 70.86 -15.28
N PRO A 559 -87.52 71.43 -16.35
CA PRO A 559 -86.88 72.48 -17.15
C PRO A 559 -86.80 73.84 -16.45
N GLU A 560 -85.64 74.48 -16.51
CA GLU A 560 -85.43 75.86 -16.04
C GLU A 560 -85.89 76.93 -17.08
N PRO A 561 -86.26 78.15 -16.63
CA PRO A 561 -86.69 79.24 -17.51
C PRO A 561 -85.53 80.07 -18.10
N THR A 562 -85.79 80.69 -19.26
CA THR A 562 -84.84 81.48 -20.06
C THR A 562 -84.32 82.75 -19.34
N PRO A 563 -83.02 83.12 -19.47
CA PRO A 563 -82.42 84.23 -18.74
C PRO A 563 -82.58 85.64 -19.38
N PRO A 564 -82.51 86.73 -18.59
CA PRO A 564 -82.36 88.11 -19.05
C PRO A 564 -80.88 88.58 -19.12
N GLU A 565 -80.69 89.81 -19.62
CA GLU A 565 -79.44 90.28 -20.25
C GLU A 565 -78.29 90.77 -19.31
N GLN A 566 -77.08 90.79 -19.89
CA GLN A 566 -75.81 91.26 -19.35
C GLN A 566 -75.70 92.81 -19.29
N PRO A 567 -74.95 93.36 -18.32
CA PRO A 567 -74.18 94.59 -18.58
C PRO A 567 -72.74 94.62 -18.02
N SER A 568 -71.82 95.08 -18.89
CA SER A 568 -70.67 95.98 -18.62
C SER A 568 -69.56 95.70 -17.58
N THR A 569 -68.32 95.83 -18.05
CA THR A 569 -67.07 96.10 -17.30
C THR A 569 -66.74 97.61 -17.29
N PRO A 570 -65.59 98.10 -16.77
CA PRO A 570 -64.89 97.88 -15.47
C PRO A 570 -64.86 99.21 -14.64
N PRO A 571 -64.02 99.43 -13.58
CA PRO A 571 -62.60 99.85 -13.80
C PRO A 571 -61.55 99.54 -12.68
N GLU A 572 -60.27 99.57 -13.10
CA GLU A 572 -59.02 100.04 -12.43
C GLU A 572 -58.51 99.56 -11.04
N GLU A 573 -57.17 99.69 -10.92
CA GLU A 573 -56.22 99.30 -9.86
C GLU A 573 -56.07 100.42 -8.77
N PRO A 574 -55.27 100.32 -7.64
CA PRO A 574 -53.84 99.93 -7.65
C PRO A 574 -53.18 99.24 -6.41
N THR A 575 -52.14 98.44 -6.69
CA THR A 575 -50.85 98.25 -5.95
C THR A 575 -50.73 98.30 -4.40
N THR A 576 -50.01 97.33 -3.80
CA THR A 576 -49.05 97.50 -2.67
C THR A 576 -48.11 96.25 -2.58
N PRO A 577 -46.96 96.25 -1.86
CA PRO A 577 -45.74 95.53 -2.29
C PRO A 577 -45.49 94.13 -1.66
N PRO A 578 -44.46 93.37 -2.12
CA PRO A 578 -44.25 91.97 -1.75
C PRO A 578 -43.47 91.74 -0.44
N ALA A 579 -43.62 90.53 0.11
CA ALA A 579 -42.77 89.96 1.16
C ALA A 579 -41.62 89.10 0.56
N PRO A 580 -40.52 88.84 1.30
CA PRO A 580 -39.27 88.32 0.70
C PRO A 580 -39.27 86.80 0.44
N PRO A 581 -38.47 86.32 -0.53
CA PRO A 581 -38.17 84.90 -0.67
C PRO A 581 -37.29 84.39 0.48
N ALA A 582 -37.47 83.13 0.87
CA ALA A 582 -36.50 82.42 1.71
C ALA A 582 -35.22 82.11 0.90
N PRO A 583 -34.02 82.08 1.52
CA PRO A 583 -32.78 81.78 0.81
C PRO A 583 -32.72 80.32 0.31
N PRO A 584 -31.98 80.04 -0.77
CA PRO A 584 -31.63 78.67 -1.13
C PRO A 584 -30.64 78.09 -0.11
N GLU A 585 -30.80 76.81 0.24
CA GLU A 585 -29.77 76.08 0.98
C GLU A 585 -28.56 75.82 0.07
N ALA A 586 -27.37 76.07 0.62
CA ALA A 586 -26.09 75.86 -0.06
C ALA A 586 -25.55 74.45 0.28
N PRO A 587 -24.77 73.81 -0.62
CA PRO A 587 -24.37 72.42 -0.46
C PRO A 587 -23.43 72.21 0.73
N GLU A 588 -23.53 71.04 1.36
CA GLU A 588 -22.62 70.62 2.43
C GLU A 588 -21.19 70.38 1.90
N PRO A 589 -20.14 70.81 2.63
CA PRO A 589 -18.75 70.56 2.26
C PRO A 589 -18.29 69.15 2.65
N PRO A 590 -17.27 68.58 1.98
CA PRO A 590 -16.76 67.24 2.29
C PRO A 590 -16.04 67.19 3.64
N VAL A 591 -16.17 66.06 4.35
CA VAL A 591 -15.47 65.79 5.60
C VAL A 591 -14.32 64.81 5.35
N GLU A 592 -13.10 65.32 5.33
CA GLU A 592 -11.88 64.51 5.34
C GLU A 592 -11.51 64.04 6.76
N PRO A 593 -10.68 62.98 6.92
CA PRO A 593 -10.74 62.12 8.09
C PRO A 593 -10.00 62.62 9.33
N VAL A 594 -10.50 62.22 10.50
CA VAL A 594 -9.76 62.24 11.77
C VAL A 594 -9.48 60.79 12.17
N ALA A 595 -8.21 60.44 12.31
CA ALA A 595 -7.78 59.12 12.73
C ALA A 595 -7.67 59.01 14.27
N ASP A 596 -7.84 57.81 14.81
CA ASP A 596 -7.29 57.49 16.13
C ASP A 596 -6.85 56.00 16.25
N THR A 597 -6.20 55.68 17.36
CA THR A 597 -5.17 54.63 17.51
C THR A 597 -5.76 53.30 18.06
N PRO A 598 -5.25 52.11 17.68
CA PRO A 598 -6.02 50.86 17.76
C PRO A 598 -6.07 50.16 19.14
N ALA A 599 -7.10 49.35 19.33
CA ALA A 599 -7.27 48.43 20.47
C ALA A 599 -6.71 47.02 20.19
N ALA A 600 -6.26 46.34 21.25
CA ALA A 600 -5.70 44.99 21.22
C ALA A 600 -6.79 43.88 21.35
N PRO A 601 -6.51 42.61 20.99
CA PRO A 601 -7.56 41.62 20.70
C PRO A 601 -8.20 40.94 21.92
N ALA A 602 -9.41 40.43 21.72
CA ALA A 602 -10.15 39.58 22.66
C ALA A 602 -9.99 38.08 22.33
N PRO A 603 -10.14 37.15 23.30
CA PRO A 603 -9.90 35.71 23.11
C PRO A 603 -11.13 34.94 22.59
N PRO A 604 -10.94 33.75 21.97
CA PRO A 604 -12.02 32.92 21.47
C PRO A 604 -12.66 31.99 22.53
N ALA A 605 -13.97 31.81 22.44
CA ALA A 605 -14.74 30.76 23.13
C ALA A 605 -15.77 30.17 22.14
N GLN A 606 -15.56 28.96 21.65
CA GLN A 606 -16.10 27.69 22.17
C GLN A 606 -17.58 27.43 21.84
N LEU A 607 -17.82 26.32 21.12
CA LEU A 607 -19.11 25.84 20.64
C LEU A 607 -20.03 25.35 21.78
N PRO A 608 -21.37 25.48 21.64
CA PRO A 608 -22.31 24.95 22.62
C PRO A 608 -22.40 23.42 22.57
N ARG A 609 -22.52 22.80 23.76
CA ARG A 609 -22.97 21.41 23.92
C ARG A 609 -24.31 21.39 24.64
N THR A 610 -25.24 20.57 24.17
CA THR A 610 -26.42 20.12 24.92
C THR A 610 -26.59 18.62 24.75
N GLY A 611 -26.87 17.88 25.84
CA GLY A 611 -27.11 16.44 25.76
C GLY A 611 -27.48 15.81 27.11
N THR A 612 -28.43 14.87 27.07
CA THR A 612 -29.00 14.11 28.21
C THR A 612 -29.79 12.90 27.66
N THR A 613 -29.88 11.69 28.25
CA THR A 613 -29.09 10.98 29.30
C THR A 613 -29.48 9.48 29.30
N GLY A 614 -28.54 8.56 29.59
CA GLY A 614 -28.82 7.19 30.08
C GLY A 614 -28.68 6.05 29.06
N ASN A 615 -28.27 4.81 29.41
CA ASN A 615 -27.92 4.26 30.74
C ASN A 615 -26.97 3.03 30.64
N GLY A 616 -25.83 3.03 31.35
CA GLY A 616 -25.09 1.84 31.84
C GLY A 616 -24.39 0.89 30.84
N MET A 617 -23.45 0.01 31.23
CA MET A 617 -22.74 -0.17 32.52
C MET A 617 -21.54 -1.17 32.40
N LEU A 618 -20.29 -0.71 32.57
CA LEU A 618 -19.04 -1.50 32.81
C LEU A 618 -18.65 -2.51 31.67
N ILE A 619 -17.47 -3.14 31.55
CA ILE A 619 -16.19 -3.28 32.31
C ILE A 619 -15.06 -3.14 31.24
N GLY A 620 -13.82 -2.68 31.45
CA GLY A 620 -13.00 -2.25 32.60
C GLY A 620 -11.55 -1.97 32.12
N ALA A 621 -10.50 -2.03 32.97
CA ALA A 621 -9.11 -1.82 32.55
C ALA A 621 -8.04 -2.57 33.39
N GLY A 622 -6.87 -2.84 32.77
CA GLY A 622 -5.67 -3.49 33.33
C GLY A 622 -4.91 -4.28 32.24
N ILE A 623 -3.59 -4.46 32.24
CA ILE A 623 -2.52 -4.23 33.24
C ILE A 623 -1.25 -3.72 32.50
N PHE A 624 -0.36 -2.99 33.20
CA PHE A 624 1.01 -2.72 32.72
C PHE A 624 2.03 -2.85 33.88
N LEU A 625 3.31 -3.05 33.54
CA LEU A 625 4.51 -3.11 34.40
C LEU A 625 4.70 -4.32 35.35
N ILE A 626 5.76 -5.10 35.07
CA ILE A 626 6.91 -5.49 35.94
C ILE A 626 7.71 -6.55 35.15
N GLY A 627 9.05 -6.50 35.03
CA GLY A 627 10.02 -5.51 35.52
C GLY A 627 11.43 -5.84 35.00
N LEU A 628 12.42 -4.98 35.28
CA LEU A 628 13.77 -5.08 34.72
C LEU A 628 14.83 -5.05 35.84
N GLY A 629 15.77 -6.02 35.81
CA GLY A 629 17.09 -5.90 36.45
C GLY A 629 17.31 -6.67 37.76
N ALA A 630 18.29 -7.60 37.73
CA ALA A 630 19.10 -8.01 38.89
C ALA A 630 20.33 -8.82 38.44
N THR A 631 21.43 -8.16 38.05
CA THR A 631 22.68 -8.83 37.68
C THR A 631 23.57 -8.99 38.92
N ALA A 632 23.60 -10.18 39.54
CA ALA A 632 24.47 -10.43 40.70
C ALA A 632 25.02 -11.87 40.75
N LEU A 633 26.30 -11.94 41.11
CA LEU A 633 27.15 -13.10 41.38
C LEU A 633 26.50 -14.26 42.18
N ILE A 634 26.93 -15.48 41.88
CA ILE A 634 27.68 -16.33 42.85
C ILE A 634 28.51 -17.38 42.11
N ILE A 635 29.76 -17.56 42.56
CA ILE A 635 30.69 -18.63 42.17
C ILE A 635 31.25 -19.26 43.45
N THR A 636 31.42 -20.59 43.48
CA THR A 636 31.80 -21.44 44.63
C THR A 636 30.80 -21.52 45.80
N GLY A 637 30.68 -22.65 46.51
CA GLY A 637 31.19 -23.99 46.18
C GLY A 637 31.20 -25.01 47.32
N SER A 638 31.38 -26.29 46.94
CA SER A 638 31.73 -27.46 47.77
C SER A 638 30.67 -28.03 48.75
N ARG A 639 30.57 -29.38 48.73
CA ARG A 639 30.27 -30.36 49.83
C ARG A 639 29.19 -29.98 50.87
N ARG A 640 28.28 -30.90 51.26
CA ARG A 640 28.59 -32.27 51.77
C ARG A 640 27.32 -33.15 51.89
N ASN A 641 27.56 -34.45 52.04
CA ASN A 641 26.67 -35.60 52.34
C ASN A 641 25.30 -35.34 53.00
N GLY A 642 24.31 -36.18 52.68
CA GLY A 642 23.08 -36.34 53.48
C GLY A 642 22.06 -37.34 52.90
N GLU A 643 22.35 -38.64 53.05
CA GLU A 643 21.51 -39.83 52.76
C GLU A 643 21.08 -40.11 51.29
#